data_AF-A0A4P7HD32-F1
#
_entry.id   AF-A0A4P7HD32-F1
#
_cell.length_a   1.000
_cell.length_b   1.000
_cell.length_c   1.000
_cell.angle_alpha   90.00
_cell.angle_beta   90.00
_cell.angle_gamma   90.00
#
_symmetry.space_group_name_H-M   'P 1'
#
loop_
_entity.id
_entity.type
_entity.pdbx_description
1 polymer ?
#
loop_
_entity_poly.entity_id
_entity_poly.type
_entity_poly.pdbx_seq_one_letter_code
_entity_poly.pdbx_strand_id
1 'polypeptide(L)'
;MTVLEFDGIAFDPVGGGPAGGDDGARTPRSLRNEPPQEDSAVGELEPVAGATATESHPTSTAMPDRTAAAADRRIAESTQAVDSARVPNPLSEIRTGVVTAHRAALAAQVALQRAVWQRTLRPAALGAITSAGSAVLDAEPIVIASESAFKPLARSRRAGLDAAALLRLTEGDVVGVFGTDHQRPGVTSVARLATAGPLVLTEVTTIELRGGSGGKGRVVARFDGNVRAAAVQAAEVFALFTGLPLCLSGSTLAAQVGGSPAGLSTGTVQLVVTELDLIPRPHVTATASISGTQEDLQVTVTAVEPAGTGVGPGETASGVLLNEFHMTHLSRGDQSIAMGPEFAAYTGVRATRLPSGGLLLVDRVREFDGARGRLDSAAYRTEYDSPADSWYYGDTANESMPHFVYMETSLQAALLMGYYAGPTLTQPGVTLSLRNLGGTATVLRQIDLRDKTIEQASRLLSTTILPGSSLQTFDYTLSVDGEPFYTGETMFGYFSDEALANQTGLDAGQSAPTWLDEHPDAPTRIIDVATRRADSHAQLCARRTLALIAHIDVVDGGGKYQAGYLHSLRAIDPSDWCFDRHFHLDPVIPGSLGVESVIHAVQEWLLDAGFADELSDPVFRIPAGIPFSWRYRGQFLPTDGTVELEAHIKEVRRTAHGVTVIVDGSLWKPGLRIYELIDLAVELSEREDGR
;
A
#
# COMPACT_ATOMS: atom_id res chain seq x y z
N MET A 1 -31.20 16.15 -12.96
CA MET A 1 -29.92 15.93 -12.26
C MET A 1 -30.23 15.84 -10.79
N THR A 2 -29.71 14.82 -10.11
CA THR A 2 -29.84 14.67 -8.66
C THR A 2 -28.46 14.94 -8.08
N VAL A 3 -28.33 16.00 -7.29
CA VAL A 3 -27.08 16.31 -6.59
C VAL A 3 -26.92 15.28 -5.48
N LEU A 4 -25.73 14.66 -5.39
CA LEU A 4 -25.36 13.91 -4.19
C LEU A 4 -24.88 14.92 -3.15
N GLU A 5 -25.79 15.28 -2.25
CA GLU A 5 -25.47 15.99 -1.02
C GLU A 5 -25.01 14.98 0.03
N PHE A 6 -23.87 15.25 0.65
CA PHE A 6 -23.44 14.62 1.90
C PHE A 6 -23.04 15.75 2.84
N ASP A 7 -23.64 15.79 4.03
CA ASP A 7 -23.44 16.84 5.05
C ASP A 7 -23.53 18.29 4.53
N GLY A 8 -24.42 18.53 3.56
CA GLY A 8 -24.73 19.87 3.05
C GLY A 8 -23.74 20.46 2.04
N ILE A 9 -22.75 19.70 1.58
CA ILE A 9 -21.89 20.09 0.44
C ILE A 9 -22.13 19.16 -0.73
N ALA A 10 -22.46 19.75 -1.88
CA ALA A 10 -22.69 19.05 -3.13
C ALA A 10 -21.39 18.44 -3.70
N PHE A 11 -21.45 17.17 -4.11
CA PHE A 11 -20.45 16.62 -5.04
C PHE A 11 -20.77 17.11 -6.46
N ASP A 12 -19.95 18.03 -6.98
CA ASP A 12 -19.97 18.46 -8.38
C ASP A 12 -18.88 17.72 -9.20
N PRO A 13 -19.25 16.76 -10.07
CA PRO A 13 -18.31 16.06 -10.94
C PRO A 13 -17.93 16.85 -12.22
N VAL A 14 -18.41 18.07 -12.42
CA VAL A 14 -18.31 18.80 -13.71
C VAL A 14 -17.50 20.12 -13.60
N GLY A 15 -17.23 20.62 -12.40
CA GLY A 15 -16.51 21.89 -12.20
C GLY A 15 -17.33 23.13 -12.60
N GLY A 16 -18.65 23.04 -12.46
CA GLY A 16 -19.61 24.08 -12.83
C GLY A 16 -19.72 25.18 -11.79
N GLY A 17 -18.77 26.13 -11.81
CA GLY A 17 -18.82 27.33 -10.97
C GLY A 17 -20.17 28.08 -11.10
N PRO A 18 -20.73 28.61 -9.99
CA PRO A 18 -22.11 29.09 -9.96
C PRO A 18 -22.30 30.36 -10.79
N ALA A 19 -23.06 30.25 -11.89
CA ALA A 19 -23.58 31.40 -12.60
C ALA A 19 -24.62 32.12 -11.72
N GLY A 20 -24.53 33.45 -11.64
CA GLY A 20 -25.42 34.27 -10.81
C GLY A 20 -26.89 34.12 -11.21
N GLY A 21 -27.77 33.94 -10.23
CA GLY A 21 -29.21 33.85 -10.46
C GLY A 21 -29.87 35.20 -10.72
N ASP A 22 -30.97 35.16 -11.49
CA ASP A 22 -32.02 36.19 -11.48
C ASP A 22 -33.39 35.48 -11.57
N ASP A 23 -34.45 36.16 -11.11
CA ASP A 23 -35.71 35.53 -10.68
C ASP A 23 -36.73 35.35 -11.83
N GLY A 24 -37.62 34.35 -11.74
CA GLY A 24 -38.40 33.90 -12.91
C GLY A 24 -39.51 32.85 -12.72
N ALA A 25 -40.25 32.88 -11.63
CA ALA A 25 -41.23 31.83 -11.30
C ALA A 25 -42.41 31.65 -12.31
N ARG A 26 -42.73 30.39 -12.67
CA ARG A 26 -44.11 29.89 -12.92
C ARG A 26 -44.23 28.37 -12.92
N THR A 27 -45.33 27.87 -12.34
CA THR A 27 -45.66 26.45 -12.11
C THR A 27 -46.48 25.80 -13.25
N PRO A 28 -46.63 24.46 -13.30
CA PRO A 28 -46.67 23.71 -14.57
C PRO A 28 -48.07 23.31 -15.07
N ARG A 29 -48.10 22.71 -16.27
CA ARG A 29 -49.20 21.83 -16.74
C ARG A 29 -48.67 20.54 -17.34
N SER A 30 -49.42 19.47 -17.13
CA SER A 30 -49.19 18.10 -17.65
C SER A 30 -49.98 17.88 -18.94
N LEU A 31 -49.55 16.94 -19.80
CA LEU A 31 -50.33 15.73 -20.20
C LEU A 31 -49.69 14.94 -21.37
N ARG A 32 -49.40 13.65 -21.11
CA ARG A 32 -49.56 12.41 -21.93
C ARG A 32 -49.02 12.29 -23.38
N ASN A 33 -48.41 11.12 -23.64
CA ASN A 33 -48.70 10.07 -24.65
C ASN A 33 -49.73 10.41 -25.76
N GLU A 34 -49.63 9.93 -27.02
CA GLU A 34 -48.87 8.82 -27.64
C GLU A 34 -48.71 9.03 -29.18
N PRO A 35 -47.93 8.22 -29.93
CA PRO A 35 -47.70 8.33 -31.39
C PRO A 35 -48.52 7.26 -32.17
N PRO A 36 -48.22 6.86 -33.44
CA PRO A 36 -47.45 7.49 -34.53
C PRO A 36 -48.27 7.65 -35.83
N GLN A 37 -47.70 8.22 -36.91
CA GLN A 37 -48.10 7.85 -38.29
C GLN A 37 -47.00 8.13 -39.32
N GLU A 38 -46.90 7.25 -40.33
CA GLU A 38 -46.00 7.34 -41.50
C GLU A 38 -46.74 7.94 -42.71
N ASP A 39 -46.02 8.57 -43.65
CA ASP A 39 -46.13 8.22 -45.08
C ASP A 39 -44.88 8.69 -45.88
N SER A 40 -44.77 8.14 -47.10
CA SER A 40 -43.82 8.32 -48.20
C SER A 40 -44.11 9.62 -49.04
N ALA A 41 -43.47 9.99 -50.17
CA ALA A 41 -42.54 9.41 -51.16
C ALA A 41 -41.93 10.57 -52.03
N VAL A 42 -41.02 10.48 -53.03
CA VAL A 42 -40.07 9.48 -53.57
C VAL A 42 -39.06 10.20 -54.52
N GLY A 43 -37.90 9.61 -54.84
CA GLY A 43 -37.03 9.99 -55.98
C GLY A 43 -35.52 9.84 -55.65
N GLU A 44 -34.71 8.96 -56.27
CA GLU A 44 -34.30 8.82 -57.69
C GLU A 44 -33.37 9.95 -58.19
N LEU A 45 -32.17 9.74 -58.76
CA LEU A 45 -31.42 8.53 -59.22
C LEU A 45 -29.87 8.76 -59.15
N GLU A 46 -29.06 7.69 -59.25
CA GLU A 46 -27.58 7.73 -59.42
C GLU A 46 -27.16 7.75 -60.94
N PRO A 47 -25.93 7.40 -61.40
CA PRO A 47 -24.57 7.24 -60.79
C PRO A 47 -23.40 7.83 -61.63
N VAL A 48 -22.13 7.58 -61.22
CA VAL A 48 -20.97 7.03 -62.01
C VAL A 48 -19.56 7.56 -61.57
N ALA A 49 -18.54 6.69 -61.70
CA ALA A 49 -17.10 6.84 -61.39
C ALA A 49 -16.33 7.87 -62.29
N GLY A 50 -15.03 8.19 -62.11
CA GLY A 50 -13.97 7.83 -61.14
C GLY A 50 -12.54 8.09 -61.67
N ALA A 51 -11.50 7.62 -60.94
CA ALA A 51 -10.05 7.51 -61.30
C ALA A 51 -9.08 8.75 -61.23
N THR A 52 -8.04 8.61 -60.38
CA THR A 52 -6.58 8.99 -60.46
C THR A 52 -6.06 9.98 -61.55
N ALA A 53 -5.11 10.91 -61.33
CA ALA A 53 -3.68 10.69 -60.95
C ALA A 53 -2.78 11.98 -60.85
N THR A 54 -1.63 11.88 -60.14
CA THR A 54 -0.27 12.52 -60.34
C THR A 54 0.02 14.04 -60.43
N GLU A 55 1.10 14.46 -59.71
CA GLU A 55 2.15 15.49 -60.04
C GLU A 55 1.82 17.01 -60.11
N SER A 56 2.74 17.99 -59.90
CA SER A 56 4.12 18.04 -59.34
C SER A 56 4.55 19.48 -58.86
N HIS A 57 5.86 19.74 -58.70
CA HIS A 57 6.58 20.89 -58.09
C HIS A 57 6.60 22.21 -58.93
N PRO A 58 7.02 23.42 -58.44
CA PRO A 58 8.43 23.76 -58.11
C PRO A 58 8.70 24.86 -57.01
N THR A 59 9.90 25.47 -57.02
CA THR A 59 10.60 26.17 -55.89
C THR A 59 11.34 27.49 -56.30
N SER A 60 12.13 28.07 -55.37
CA SER A 60 13.17 29.13 -55.54
C SER A 60 12.68 30.61 -55.39
N THR A 61 13.44 31.64 -54.96
CA THR A 61 14.89 31.92 -54.66
C THR A 61 14.94 33.01 -53.52
N ALA A 62 16.00 33.61 -52.92
CA ALA A 62 17.45 33.75 -53.14
C ALA A 62 18.23 34.19 -51.84
N MET A 63 19.42 34.81 -52.01
CA MET A 63 20.37 35.44 -51.05
C MET A 63 20.92 36.75 -51.71
N PRO A 64 21.66 37.73 -51.08
CA PRO A 64 22.97 37.51 -50.39
C PRO A 64 23.52 38.52 -49.32
N ASP A 65 24.28 37.98 -48.34
CA ASP A 65 25.70 38.28 -47.95
C ASP A 65 26.27 39.67 -47.47
N ARG A 66 27.38 39.58 -46.69
CA ARG A 66 28.53 40.51 -46.43
C ARG A 66 28.59 41.59 -45.30
N THR A 67 29.17 41.15 -44.16
CA THR A 67 30.43 41.64 -43.49
C THR A 67 30.78 43.13 -43.31
N ALA A 68 31.12 43.54 -42.07
CA ALA A 68 32.44 44.12 -41.64
C ALA A 68 32.44 44.54 -40.13
N ALA A 69 33.60 44.84 -39.53
CA ALA A 69 33.72 45.26 -38.11
C ALA A 69 34.94 46.17 -37.83
N ALA A 70 34.85 47.09 -36.85
CA ALA A 70 35.98 47.77 -36.17
C ALA A 70 35.55 48.58 -34.91
N ALA A 71 36.56 49.10 -34.18
CA ALA A 71 36.58 49.88 -32.92
C ALA A 71 35.81 51.23 -32.94
N ASP A 72 35.71 52.07 -31.89
CA ASP A 72 36.68 52.37 -30.81
C ASP A 72 36.08 53.01 -29.50
N ARG A 73 36.92 53.71 -28.71
CA ARG A 73 36.83 54.00 -27.26
C ARG A 73 35.93 55.16 -26.76
N ARG A 74 35.43 54.94 -25.52
CA ARG A 74 35.35 55.84 -24.33
C ARG A 74 34.97 57.33 -24.50
N ILE A 75 34.01 57.80 -23.71
CA ILE A 75 34.22 58.53 -22.43
C ILE A 75 32.87 58.57 -21.65
N ALA A 76 32.90 58.92 -20.36
CA ALA A 76 31.75 58.86 -19.46
C ALA A 76 30.96 60.18 -19.37
N GLU A 77 29.67 60.07 -19.03
CA GLU A 77 28.93 61.13 -18.34
C GLU A 77 27.85 60.50 -17.44
N SER A 78 27.41 61.21 -16.40
CA SER A 78 26.57 60.65 -15.33
C SER A 78 25.14 61.19 -15.38
N THR A 79 24.16 60.29 -15.49
CA THR A 79 22.74 60.60 -15.26
C THR A 79 22.13 59.63 -14.25
N GLN A 80 21.48 60.16 -13.22
CA GLN A 80 20.65 59.37 -12.32
C GLN A 80 19.41 58.90 -13.08
N ALA A 81 19.31 57.59 -13.31
CA ALA A 81 18.08 56.95 -13.74
C ALA A 81 17.33 56.42 -12.51
N VAL A 82 16.00 56.55 -12.51
CA VAL A 82 15.12 56.00 -11.48
C VAL A 82 15.26 54.47 -11.48
N ASP A 83 15.43 53.87 -10.30
CA ASP A 83 15.56 52.41 -10.16
C ASP A 83 14.20 51.75 -10.42
N SER A 84 13.95 51.39 -11.67
CA SER A 84 12.74 50.68 -12.07
C SER A 84 12.85 49.21 -11.65
N ALA A 85 11.91 48.79 -10.81
CA ALA A 85 11.88 47.44 -10.26
C ALA A 85 12.08 46.38 -11.36
N ARG A 86 13.18 45.62 -11.28
CA ARG A 86 13.44 44.50 -12.17
C ARG A 86 12.38 43.43 -11.94
N VAL A 87 11.41 43.36 -12.86
CA VAL A 87 10.55 42.19 -13.01
C VAL A 87 11.44 40.95 -13.07
N PRO A 88 11.25 39.93 -12.21
CA PRO A 88 12.05 38.73 -12.24
C PRO A 88 11.97 38.08 -13.62
N ASN A 89 13.12 37.65 -14.16
CA ASN A 89 13.14 36.89 -15.41
C ASN A 89 12.91 35.42 -15.04
N PRO A 90 11.80 34.77 -15.46
CA PRO A 90 11.51 33.40 -15.06
C PRO A 90 12.62 32.41 -15.49
N LEU A 91 13.31 32.67 -16.59
CA LEU A 91 14.45 31.86 -17.04
C LEU A 91 15.66 31.97 -16.12
N SER A 92 15.78 33.03 -15.31
CA SER A 92 16.84 33.18 -14.31
C SER A 92 16.52 32.44 -13.01
N GLU A 93 15.25 32.43 -12.60
CA GLU A 93 14.75 31.68 -11.44
C GLU A 93 14.79 30.18 -11.72
N ILE A 94 14.27 29.73 -12.87
CA ILE A 94 14.36 28.33 -13.32
C ILE A 94 15.81 27.86 -13.39
N ARG A 95 16.74 28.67 -13.94
CA ARG A 95 18.18 28.31 -13.96
C ARG A 95 18.77 28.20 -12.56
N THR A 96 18.36 29.08 -11.63
CA THR A 96 18.84 29.06 -10.24
C THR A 96 18.30 27.86 -9.49
N GLY A 97 17.02 27.52 -9.68
CA GLY A 97 16.40 26.30 -9.16
C GLY A 97 17.08 25.03 -9.67
N VAL A 98 17.28 24.91 -11.00
CA VAL A 98 17.95 23.75 -11.61
C VAL A 98 19.39 23.58 -11.10
N VAL A 99 20.16 24.67 -10.97
CA VAL A 99 21.53 24.61 -10.41
C VAL A 99 21.52 24.22 -8.92
N THR A 100 20.52 24.68 -8.16
CA THR A 100 20.36 24.36 -6.73
C THR A 100 19.97 22.90 -6.53
N ALA A 101 18.98 22.40 -7.27
CA ALA A 101 18.56 21.01 -7.27
C ALA A 101 19.70 20.06 -7.69
N HIS A 102 20.45 20.41 -8.74
CA HIS A 102 21.60 19.61 -9.17
C HIS A 102 22.73 19.58 -8.12
N ARG A 103 22.99 20.70 -7.44
CA ARG A 103 23.92 20.75 -6.30
C ARG A 103 23.43 19.89 -5.12
N ALA A 104 22.14 19.90 -4.82
CA ALA A 104 21.55 19.08 -3.75
C ALA A 104 21.66 17.58 -4.06
N ALA A 105 21.32 17.16 -5.30
CA ALA A 105 21.45 15.78 -5.75
C ALA A 105 22.90 15.27 -5.67
N LEU A 106 23.88 16.08 -6.12
CA LEU A 106 25.31 15.74 -6.00
C LEU A 106 25.76 15.64 -4.53
N ALA A 107 25.27 16.51 -3.65
CA ALA A 107 25.58 16.45 -2.22
C ALA A 107 25.00 15.18 -1.56
N ALA A 108 23.76 14.82 -1.87
CA ALA A 108 23.11 13.59 -1.41
C ALA A 108 23.85 12.33 -1.90
N GLN A 109 24.24 12.29 -3.17
CA GLN A 109 24.98 11.16 -3.73
C GLN A 109 26.38 10.99 -3.11
N VAL A 110 27.07 12.09 -2.79
CA VAL A 110 28.35 12.05 -2.04
C VAL A 110 28.13 11.62 -0.58
N ALA A 111 27.02 12.02 0.06
CA ALA A 111 26.67 11.56 1.40
C ALA A 111 26.39 10.05 1.44
N LEU A 112 25.63 9.54 0.47
CA LEU A 112 25.35 8.11 0.31
C LEU A 112 26.63 7.30 0.10
N GLN A 113 27.53 7.75 -0.79
CA GLN A 113 28.83 7.11 -1.02
C GLN A 113 29.69 7.08 0.26
N ARG A 114 29.70 8.17 1.05
CA ARG A 114 30.38 8.21 2.36
C ARG A 114 29.75 7.24 3.37
N ALA A 115 28.43 7.12 3.43
CA ALA A 115 27.75 6.20 4.34
C ALA A 115 28.04 4.73 3.99
N VAL A 116 28.07 4.38 2.69
CA VAL A 116 28.50 3.05 2.23
C VAL A 116 29.95 2.78 2.61
N TRP A 117 30.85 3.73 2.36
CA TRP A 117 32.29 3.61 2.68
C TRP A 117 32.57 3.53 4.19
N GLN A 118 31.76 4.19 5.03
CA GLN A 118 31.84 4.07 6.49
C GLN A 118 31.33 2.72 7.01
N ARG A 119 30.33 2.13 6.35
CA ARG A 119 29.83 0.78 6.68
C ARG A 119 30.82 -0.32 6.32
N THR A 120 31.54 -0.20 5.20
CA THR A 120 32.56 -1.18 4.79
C THR A 120 33.87 -1.11 5.59
N LEU A 121 34.09 -0.05 6.37
CA LEU A 121 35.32 0.17 7.16
C LEU A 121 35.21 -0.11 8.66
N ARG A 122 34.07 -0.59 9.18
CA ARG A 122 33.93 -0.98 10.60
C ARG A 122 34.21 -2.48 10.80
N PRO A 123 35.25 -2.88 11.55
CA PRO A 123 35.36 -4.24 12.07
C PRO A 123 34.24 -4.51 13.09
N ALA A 124 33.68 -5.71 13.08
CA ALA A 124 32.67 -6.11 14.07
C ALA A 124 33.35 -6.35 15.44
N ALA A 125 33.06 -5.49 16.41
CA ALA A 125 33.52 -5.64 17.79
C ALA A 125 32.51 -6.48 18.60
N LEU A 126 32.87 -7.72 18.91
CA LEU A 126 32.12 -8.57 19.85
C LEU A 126 32.32 -8.05 21.28
N GLY A 127 31.31 -7.35 21.81
CA GLY A 127 31.23 -6.94 23.21
C GLY A 127 30.16 -7.73 23.95
N ALA A 128 30.57 -8.74 24.74
CA ALA A 128 29.66 -9.45 25.63
C ALA A 128 29.37 -8.60 26.87
N ILE A 129 28.09 -8.42 27.20
CA ILE A 129 27.64 -7.78 28.45
C ILE A 129 26.72 -8.78 29.17
N THR A 130 27.13 -9.17 30.38
CA THR A 130 26.30 -9.99 31.28
C THR A 130 25.63 -9.11 32.32
N SER A 131 24.32 -8.97 32.24
CA SER A 131 23.46 -8.54 33.35
C SER A 131 22.69 -9.76 33.89
N ALA A 132 22.25 -9.70 35.15
CA ALA A 132 21.56 -10.79 35.80
C ALA A 132 20.42 -10.25 36.68
N GLY A 133 19.26 -10.91 36.62
CA GLY A 133 18.25 -10.80 37.69
C GLY A 133 16.91 -10.15 37.32
N SER A 134 16.15 -10.77 36.42
CA SER A 134 14.71 -11.01 36.68
C SER A 134 14.25 -12.23 35.88
N ALA A 135 13.53 -13.15 36.53
CA ALA A 135 13.06 -14.38 35.89
C ALA A 135 11.63 -14.20 35.36
N VAL A 136 11.47 -13.29 34.40
CA VAL A 136 10.36 -13.39 33.44
C VAL A 136 10.67 -14.61 32.55
N LEU A 137 9.64 -15.29 32.04
CA LEU A 137 9.83 -16.31 31.02
C LEU A 137 10.17 -15.62 29.70
N ASP A 138 11.46 -15.48 29.40
CA ASP A 138 11.95 -14.87 28.15
C ASP A 138 11.39 -15.63 26.93
N ALA A 139 10.32 -15.09 26.35
CA ALA A 139 9.92 -15.42 25.00
C ALA A 139 11.01 -14.88 24.06
N GLU A 140 11.50 -15.70 23.12
CA GLU A 140 12.50 -15.25 22.16
C GLU A 140 11.98 -14.01 21.40
N PRO A 141 12.80 -12.94 21.27
CA PRO A 141 12.33 -11.68 20.73
C PRO A 141 11.85 -11.86 19.28
N ILE A 142 10.59 -11.53 19.03
CA ILE A 142 9.95 -11.71 17.73
C ILE A 142 10.71 -10.90 16.66
N VAL A 143 11.30 -11.62 15.70
CA VAL A 143 12.04 -11.00 14.59
C VAL A 143 11.04 -10.37 13.62
N ILE A 144 10.71 -9.10 13.85
CA ILE A 144 9.83 -8.31 12.99
C ILE A 144 10.36 -8.32 11.55
N ALA A 145 9.47 -8.66 10.62
CA ALA A 145 9.77 -8.71 9.20
C ALA A 145 10.07 -7.33 8.59
N SER A 146 10.73 -7.32 7.43
CA SER A 146 10.71 -6.16 6.54
C SER A 146 9.35 -6.09 5.82
N GLU A 147 8.94 -4.88 5.42
CA GLU A 147 7.77 -4.66 4.56
C GLU A 147 7.72 -5.61 3.36
N SER A 148 8.87 -5.79 2.71
CA SER A 148 9.05 -6.60 1.49
C SER A 148 9.15 -8.11 1.74
N ALA A 149 9.00 -8.58 2.98
CA ALA A 149 9.10 -10.00 3.29
C ALA A 149 7.83 -10.76 2.91
N PHE A 150 8.00 -11.93 2.32
CA PHE A 150 6.87 -12.81 2.02
C PHE A 150 6.13 -13.21 3.31
N LYS A 151 4.81 -13.04 3.33
CA LYS A 151 3.92 -13.54 4.39
C LYS A 151 3.66 -15.04 4.13
N PRO A 152 4.19 -15.97 4.96
CA PRO A 152 3.94 -17.40 4.77
C PRO A 152 2.45 -17.73 4.99
N LEU A 153 1.96 -18.70 4.22
CA LEU A 153 0.55 -19.11 4.18
C LEU A 153 0.16 -20.01 5.36
N ALA A 154 1.16 -20.62 5.99
CA ALA A 154 1.07 -21.33 7.26
C ALA A 154 2.38 -21.11 8.04
N ARG A 155 2.31 -21.08 9.38
CA ARG A 155 3.50 -20.92 10.23
C ARG A 155 3.87 -22.25 10.88
N SER A 156 5.15 -22.38 11.21
CA SER A 156 5.64 -23.49 12.02
C SER A 156 6.80 -23.03 12.89
N ARG A 157 6.83 -23.50 14.13
CA ARG A 157 7.96 -23.33 15.06
C ARG A 157 9.04 -24.42 14.87
N ARG A 158 8.88 -25.36 13.93
CA ARG A 158 9.92 -26.35 13.60
C ARG A 158 11.05 -25.72 12.79
N ALA A 159 12.12 -25.35 13.48
CA ALA A 159 13.39 -24.96 12.86
C ALA A 159 14.23 -26.15 12.34
N GLY A 160 13.78 -27.41 12.46
CA GLY A 160 14.53 -28.59 12.00
C GLY A 160 13.70 -29.87 11.91
N LEU A 161 14.16 -30.83 11.10
CA LEU A 161 13.50 -32.11 10.80
C LEU A 161 14.48 -33.27 10.89
N ASP A 162 14.09 -34.34 11.60
CA ASP A 162 14.80 -35.62 11.61
C ASP A 162 14.37 -36.51 10.43
N ALA A 163 15.03 -37.66 10.27
CA ALA A 163 14.68 -38.64 9.24
C ALA A 163 13.22 -39.13 9.33
N ALA A 164 12.62 -39.19 10.53
CA ALA A 164 11.24 -39.61 10.71
C ALA A 164 10.25 -38.55 10.22
N ALA A 165 10.51 -37.27 10.49
CA ALA A 165 9.74 -36.17 9.94
C ALA A 165 9.90 -36.05 8.41
N LEU A 166 11.10 -36.27 7.88
CA LEU A 166 11.34 -36.29 6.42
C LEU A 166 10.56 -37.42 5.74
N LEU A 167 10.55 -38.63 6.31
CA LEU A 167 9.73 -39.75 5.80
C LEU A 167 8.24 -39.39 5.78
N ARG A 168 7.70 -38.82 6.87
CA ARG A 168 6.30 -38.35 6.94
C ARG A 168 5.96 -37.31 5.87
N LEU A 169 6.89 -36.42 5.50
CA LEU A 169 6.68 -35.50 4.37
C LEU A 169 6.66 -36.20 3.00
N THR A 170 7.30 -37.36 2.82
CA THR A 170 7.13 -38.19 1.59
C THR A 170 5.79 -38.93 1.56
N GLU A 171 5.25 -39.26 2.74
CA GLU A 171 3.92 -39.87 2.92
C GLU A 171 2.78 -38.85 2.74
N GLY A 172 3.07 -37.55 2.86
CA GLY A 172 2.12 -36.44 2.70
C GLY A 172 1.63 -35.82 4.01
N ASP A 173 2.18 -36.23 5.15
CA ASP A 173 1.80 -35.77 6.49
C ASP A 173 2.47 -34.43 6.85
N VAL A 174 2.12 -33.39 6.09
CA VAL A 174 2.61 -32.02 6.26
C VAL A 174 2.14 -31.45 7.62
N VAL A 175 0.86 -31.68 7.96
CA VAL A 175 0.20 -31.17 9.17
C VAL A 175 0.84 -31.75 10.43
N GLY A 176 1.05 -33.07 10.48
CA GLY A 176 1.65 -33.74 11.64
C GLY A 176 3.16 -33.52 11.78
N VAL A 177 3.81 -32.91 10.79
CA VAL A 177 5.22 -32.46 10.85
C VAL A 177 5.31 -30.99 11.26
N PHE A 178 4.62 -30.08 10.57
CA PHE A 178 4.80 -28.63 10.75
C PHE A 178 3.79 -27.98 11.71
N GLY A 179 2.56 -28.45 11.78
CA GLY A 179 1.53 -27.89 12.66
C GLY A 179 0.13 -27.84 12.03
N THR A 180 -0.86 -27.42 12.83
CA THR A 180 -2.26 -27.27 12.41
C THR A 180 -2.47 -26.16 11.39
N ASP A 181 -1.62 -25.14 11.36
CA ASP A 181 -1.65 -24.03 10.39
C ASP A 181 -1.56 -24.53 8.94
N HIS A 182 -0.90 -25.68 8.73
CA HIS A 182 -0.79 -26.35 7.42
C HIS A 182 -2.06 -27.14 7.04
N GLN A 183 -3.13 -27.06 7.84
CA GLN A 183 -4.45 -27.62 7.53
C GLN A 183 -5.46 -26.49 7.29
N ARG A 184 -5.74 -26.18 6.01
CA ARG A 184 -6.77 -25.21 5.65
C ARG A 184 -8.11 -25.88 5.30
N PRO A 185 -9.26 -25.36 5.76
CA PRO A 185 -10.58 -25.81 5.32
C PRO A 185 -10.73 -25.77 3.79
N GLY A 186 -11.28 -26.83 3.20
CA GLY A 186 -11.54 -26.91 1.76
C GLY A 186 -10.31 -27.14 0.86
N VAL A 187 -9.11 -27.23 1.44
CA VAL A 187 -7.86 -27.53 0.73
C VAL A 187 -7.48 -29.00 0.93
N THR A 188 -7.38 -29.75 -0.16
CA THR A 188 -6.91 -31.14 -0.16
C THR A 188 -5.39 -31.15 -0.25
N SER A 189 -4.69 -31.38 0.86
CA SER A 189 -3.22 -31.47 0.86
C SER A 189 -2.76 -32.82 0.28
N VAL A 190 -2.00 -32.77 -0.83
CA VAL A 190 -1.40 -33.97 -1.46
C VAL A 190 0.08 -33.80 -1.81
N ALA A 191 0.63 -32.60 -1.63
CA ALA A 191 2.03 -32.28 -1.91
C ALA A 191 2.96 -33.08 -0.99
N ARG A 192 4.04 -33.63 -1.58
CA ARG A 192 4.98 -34.54 -0.92
C ARG A 192 6.41 -34.15 -1.21
N LEU A 193 7.26 -34.33 -0.21
CA LEU A 193 8.71 -34.32 -0.36
C LEU A 193 9.16 -35.48 -1.25
N ALA A 194 10.21 -35.27 -2.05
CA ALA A 194 10.85 -36.28 -2.89
C ALA A 194 9.91 -36.95 -3.92
N THR A 195 8.91 -36.24 -4.45
CA THR A 195 7.97 -36.84 -5.43
C THR A 195 8.69 -37.31 -6.72
N ALA A 196 9.81 -36.69 -7.08
CA ALA A 196 10.58 -36.99 -8.29
C ALA A 196 11.65 -38.10 -8.15
N GLY A 197 11.85 -38.71 -6.97
CA GLY A 197 12.91 -39.71 -6.77
C GLY A 197 13.07 -40.18 -5.32
N PRO A 198 14.08 -41.01 -5.00
CA PRO A 198 14.29 -41.44 -3.62
C PRO A 198 14.62 -40.26 -2.71
N LEU A 199 14.14 -40.31 -1.46
CA LEU A 199 14.57 -39.41 -0.39
C LEU A 199 16.09 -39.58 -0.17
N VAL A 200 16.84 -38.48 -0.28
CA VAL A 200 18.29 -38.44 -0.03
C VAL A 200 18.66 -37.50 1.11
N LEU A 201 17.77 -36.59 1.52
CA LEU A 201 17.94 -35.86 2.78
C LEU A 201 17.84 -36.82 3.97
N THR A 202 18.80 -36.72 4.88
CA THR A 202 18.86 -37.54 6.11
C THR A 202 18.49 -36.74 7.35
N GLU A 203 18.66 -35.42 7.32
CA GLU A 203 18.33 -34.48 8.39
C GLU A 203 18.21 -33.07 7.81
N VAL A 204 17.27 -32.25 8.28
CA VAL A 204 17.27 -30.80 8.07
C VAL A 204 17.64 -30.14 9.39
N THR A 205 18.90 -29.75 9.51
CA THR A 205 19.49 -29.16 10.72
C THR A 205 19.00 -27.75 11.02
N THR A 206 18.54 -27.01 10.01
CA THR A 206 18.04 -25.64 10.21
C THR A 206 17.07 -25.22 9.10
N ILE A 207 15.96 -24.58 9.47
CA ILE A 207 15.03 -23.85 8.60
C ILE A 207 14.87 -22.44 9.18
N GLU A 208 15.22 -21.42 8.39
CA GLU A 208 15.20 -20.02 8.79
C GLU A 208 14.27 -19.25 7.83
N LEU A 209 13.02 -18.95 8.24
CA LEU A 209 12.05 -18.21 7.41
C LEU A 209 12.59 -16.86 6.93
N ARG A 210 13.35 -16.18 7.79
CA ARG A 210 13.96 -14.86 7.53
C ARG A 210 15.48 -14.95 7.31
N GLY A 211 15.98 -16.14 7.00
CA GLY A 211 17.42 -16.41 6.82
C GLY A 211 17.96 -16.08 5.44
N GLY A 212 19.27 -16.24 5.29
CA GLY A 212 19.99 -16.00 4.04
C GLY A 212 20.32 -14.53 3.77
N SER A 213 21.16 -14.26 2.77
CA SER A 213 21.68 -12.91 2.45
C SER A 213 20.62 -11.89 2.03
N GLY A 214 19.45 -12.35 1.57
CA GLY A 214 18.30 -11.50 1.23
C GLY A 214 17.15 -11.56 2.25
N GLY A 215 17.29 -12.28 3.37
CA GLY A 215 16.23 -12.43 4.38
C GLY A 215 14.97 -13.19 3.93
N LYS A 216 15.00 -13.86 2.78
CA LYS A 216 13.85 -14.55 2.16
C LYS A 216 13.69 -16.02 2.57
N GLY A 217 14.70 -16.62 3.19
CA GLY A 217 14.70 -18.03 3.54
C GLY A 217 16.08 -18.68 3.45
N ARG A 218 16.36 -19.59 4.38
CA ARG A 218 17.53 -20.48 4.33
C ARG A 218 17.19 -21.85 4.90
N VAL A 219 17.74 -22.90 4.30
CA VAL A 219 17.66 -24.28 4.80
C VAL A 219 19.06 -24.88 4.82
N VAL A 220 19.40 -25.61 5.88
CA VAL A 220 20.63 -26.40 5.98
C VAL A 220 20.25 -27.84 6.24
N ALA A 221 20.68 -28.75 5.38
CA ALA A 221 20.30 -30.16 5.43
C ALA A 221 21.47 -31.10 5.14
N ARG A 222 21.52 -32.23 5.83
CA ARG A 222 22.41 -33.36 5.54
C ARG A 222 21.78 -34.25 4.49
N PHE A 223 22.59 -34.82 3.62
CA PHE A 223 22.14 -35.75 2.60
C PHE A 223 23.12 -36.90 2.37
N ASP A 224 22.60 -38.01 1.86
CA ASP A 224 23.37 -39.13 1.31
C ASP A 224 22.71 -39.61 0.01
N GLY A 225 23.44 -39.51 -1.11
CA GLY A 225 22.93 -39.85 -2.44
C GLY A 225 23.07 -38.72 -3.46
N ASN A 226 22.06 -38.52 -4.31
CA ASN A 226 22.18 -37.64 -5.46
C ASN A 226 22.18 -36.15 -5.06
N VAL A 227 23.24 -35.44 -5.46
CA VAL A 227 23.48 -34.03 -5.11
C VAL A 227 22.35 -33.09 -5.59
N ARG A 228 21.79 -33.33 -6.77
CA ARG A 228 20.67 -32.53 -7.30
C ARG A 228 19.35 -32.85 -6.61
N ALA A 229 19.12 -34.11 -6.27
CA ALA A 229 17.95 -34.52 -5.50
C ALA A 229 17.96 -33.89 -4.10
N ALA A 230 19.14 -33.78 -3.45
CA ALA A 230 19.28 -33.09 -2.16
C ALA A 230 18.95 -31.60 -2.26
N ALA A 231 19.42 -30.92 -3.31
CA ALA A 231 19.11 -29.51 -3.56
C ALA A 231 17.62 -29.28 -3.84
N VAL A 232 16.98 -30.14 -4.64
CA VAL A 232 15.53 -30.12 -4.89
C VAL A 232 14.74 -30.38 -3.60
N GLN A 233 15.08 -31.42 -2.85
CA GLN A 233 14.38 -31.78 -1.61
C GLN A 233 14.50 -30.71 -0.53
N ALA A 234 15.62 -29.97 -0.46
CA ALA A 234 15.75 -28.83 0.44
C ALA A 234 14.79 -27.67 0.07
N ALA A 235 14.57 -27.42 -1.23
CA ALA A 235 13.59 -26.46 -1.70
C ALA A 235 12.13 -26.96 -1.52
N GLU A 236 11.86 -28.24 -1.75
CA GLU A 236 10.57 -28.87 -1.45
C GLU A 236 10.21 -28.75 0.03
N VAL A 237 11.15 -29.00 0.95
CA VAL A 237 10.96 -28.77 2.40
C VAL A 237 10.57 -27.32 2.69
N PHE A 238 11.23 -26.34 2.05
CA PHE A 238 10.91 -24.93 2.29
C PHE A 238 9.54 -24.51 1.70
N ALA A 239 9.17 -25.06 0.53
CA ALA A 239 7.85 -24.85 -0.08
C ALA A 239 6.71 -25.43 0.79
N LEU A 240 6.92 -26.61 1.38
CA LEU A 240 5.99 -27.21 2.35
C LEU A 240 5.94 -26.42 3.66
N PHE A 241 7.09 -26.04 4.22
CA PHE A 241 7.21 -25.26 5.46
C PHE A 241 6.49 -23.91 5.39
N THR A 242 6.65 -23.18 4.27
CA THR A 242 5.97 -21.88 4.04
C THR A 242 4.50 -22.01 3.61
N GLY A 243 4.03 -23.23 3.35
CA GLY A 243 2.64 -23.52 2.99
C GLY A 243 2.27 -23.22 1.53
N LEU A 244 3.21 -23.10 0.59
CA LEU A 244 2.92 -22.75 -0.83
C LEU A 244 1.80 -23.58 -1.49
N PRO A 245 1.68 -24.91 -1.27
CA PRO A 245 0.57 -25.70 -1.84
C PRO A 245 -0.82 -25.29 -1.35
N LEU A 246 -0.94 -24.56 -0.23
CA LEU A 246 -2.22 -24.24 0.41
C LEU A 246 -3.07 -23.24 -0.38
N CYS A 247 -2.50 -22.55 -1.38
CA CYS A 247 -3.26 -21.74 -2.34
C CYS A 247 -3.94 -22.56 -3.44
N LEU A 248 -3.55 -23.82 -3.67
CA LEU A 248 -4.02 -24.65 -4.78
C LEU A 248 -4.37 -26.06 -4.27
N SER A 249 -5.66 -26.32 -4.05
CA SER A 249 -6.18 -27.60 -3.56
C SER A 249 -5.82 -28.75 -4.50
N GLY A 250 -5.29 -29.84 -3.93
CA GLY A 250 -4.78 -30.97 -4.71
C GLY A 250 -3.45 -30.71 -5.43
N SER A 251 -2.78 -29.58 -5.21
CA SER A 251 -1.51 -29.29 -5.88
C SER A 251 -0.36 -30.21 -5.47
N THR A 252 0.57 -30.40 -6.40
CA THR A 252 1.81 -31.15 -6.23
C THR A 252 3.02 -30.25 -6.45
N LEU A 253 4.22 -30.69 -6.06
CA LEU A 253 5.44 -29.93 -6.28
C LEU A 253 6.13 -30.38 -7.58
N ALA A 254 6.36 -29.43 -8.49
CA ALA A 254 7.19 -29.61 -9.68
C ALA A 254 8.53 -28.88 -9.48
N ALA A 255 9.64 -29.55 -9.78
CA ALA A 255 10.99 -29.03 -9.52
C ALA A 255 11.81 -28.88 -10.81
N GLN A 256 12.62 -27.83 -10.88
CA GLN A 256 13.63 -27.59 -11.91
C GLN A 256 14.99 -27.32 -11.25
N VAL A 257 16.08 -27.88 -11.80
CA VAL A 257 17.42 -27.77 -11.22
C VAL A 257 18.51 -27.54 -12.28
N GLY A 258 18.97 -26.29 -12.36
CA GLY A 258 20.10 -25.85 -13.20
C GLY A 258 21.44 -25.85 -12.46
N GLY A 259 22.52 -25.60 -13.21
CA GLY A 259 23.90 -25.66 -12.72
C GLY A 259 24.63 -26.96 -13.09
N SER A 260 25.87 -27.10 -12.63
CA SER A 260 26.79 -28.21 -12.98
C SER A 260 26.81 -29.39 -12.00
N PRO A 261 26.83 -29.22 -10.65
CA PRO A 261 27.02 -30.33 -9.70
C PRO A 261 26.11 -31.53 -9.95
N ALA A 262 26.70 -32.72 -10.05
CA ALA A 262 25.99 -33.97 -10.35
C ALA A 262 26.77 -35.19 -9.82
N GLY A 263 26.07 -36.30 -9.59
CA GLY A 263 26.64 -37.52 -9.04
C GLY A 263 26.06 -37.87 -7.67
N LEU A 264 26.68 -38.86 -7.03
CA LEU A 264 26.35 -39.32 -5.68
C LEU A 264 27.41 -38.81 -4.69
N SER A 265 26.99 -38.32 -3.53
CA SER A 265 27.86 -37.86 -2.44
C SER A 265 27.13 -37.93 -1.10
N THR A 266 27.89 -37.83 0.00
CA THR A 266 27.37 -37.67 1.36
C THR A 266 27.88 -36.33 1.89
N GLY A 267 27.00 -35.47 2.42
CA GLY A 267 27.42 -34.14 2.85
C GLY A 267 26.29 -33.24 3.36
N THR A 268 26.53 -31.93 3.33
CA THR A 268 25.55 -30.90 3.71
C THR A 268 25.27 -30.00 2.51
N VAL A 269 23.98 -29.78 2.23
CA VAL A 269 23.48 -28.75 1.31
C VAL A 269 23.02 -27.54 2.13
N GLN A 270 23.36 -26.34 1.66
CA GLN A 270 22.79 -25.08 2.15
C GLN A 270 21.99 -24.43 1.03
N LEU A 271 20.67 -24.32 1.23
CA LEU A 271 19.74 -23.59 0.39
C LEU A 271 19.66 -22.13 0.88
N VAL A 272 19.77 -21.16 -0.02
CA VAL A 272 19.48 -19.74 0.23
C VAL A 272 18.45 -19.27 -0.79
N VAL A 273 17.28 -18.84 -0.29
CA VAL A 273 16.15 -18.44 -1.12
C VAL A 273 16.43 -17.09 -1.76
N THR A 274 16.28 -17.03 -3.08
CA THR A 274 16.44 -15.82 -3.91
C THR A 274 15.09 -15.22 -4.29
N GLU A 275 14.04 -16.05 -4.40
CA GLU A 275 12.67 -15.65 -4.73
C GLU A 275 11.64 -16.57 -4.05
N LEU A 276 10.51 -15.99 -3.64
CA LEU A 276 9.39 -16.68 -2.99
C LEU A 276 8.14 -15.86 -3.29
N ASP A 277 7.24 -16.39 -4.11
CA ASP A 277 6.11 -15.63 -4.67
C ASP A 277 4.94 -16.54 -5.08
N LEU A 278 3.75 -15.96 -5.27
CA LEU A 278 2.54 -16.61 -5.77
C LEU A 278 2.30 -16.39 -7.27
N ILE A 279 3.00 -15.45 -7.92
CA ILE A 279 2.95 -15.20 -9.37
C ILE A 279 4.13 -15.88 -10.08
N PRO A 280 3.96 -16.47 -11.29
CA PRO A 280 2.70 -16.80 -11.96
C PRO A 280 2.01 -18.05 -11.38
N ARG A 281 2.72 -18.76 -10.49
CA ARG A 281 2.24 -19.83 -9.60
C ARG A 281 3.01 -19.75 -8.27
N PRO A 282 2.48 -20.32 -7.17
CA PRO A 282 3.19 -20.43 -5.89
C PRO A 282 4.52 -21.15 -6.07
N HIS A 283 5.65 -20.48 -5.84
CA HIS A 283 6.97 -21.04 -6.08
C HIS A 283 8.04 -20.47 -5.14
N VAL A 284 9.13 -21.22 -5.01
CA VAL A 284 10.38 -20.80 -4.39
C VAL A 284 11.52 -21.02 -5.39
N THR A 285 12.36 -20.01 -5.58
CA THR A 285 13.65 -20.12 -6.30
C THR A 285 14.79 -19.87 -5.33
N ALA A 286 15.87 -20.65 -5.45
CA ALA A 286 16.97 -20.64 -4.50
C ALA A 286 18.30 -21.08 -5.11
N THR A 287 19.39 -20.57 -4.53
CA THR A 287 20.75 -21.07 -4.72
C THR A 287 21.01 -22.19 -3.71
N ALA A 288 21.52 -23.33 -4.17
CA ALA A 288 21.90 -24.46 -3.32
C ALA A 288 23.41 -24.75 -3.43
N SER A 289 24.14 -24.42 -2.36
CA SER A 289 25.57 -24.69 -2.22
C SER A 289 25.81 -26.05 -1.57
N ILE A 290 26.80 -26.80 -2.06
CA ILE A 290 27.11 -28.15 -1.59
C ILE A 290 28.48 -28.17 -0.92
N SER A 291 28.56 -28.75 0.28
CA SER A 291 29.80 -28.81 1.04
C SER A 291 30.88 -29.58 0.28
N GLY A 292 31.94 -28.89 -0.13
CA GLY A 292 33.05 -29.45 -0.91
C GLY A 292 33.00 -29.20 -2.43
N THR A 293 31.95 -28.56 -2.96
CA THR A 293 31.94 -28.05 -4.35
C THR A 293 32.30 -26.56 -4.39
N GLN A 294 32.73 -26.07 -5.55
CA GLN A 294 32.90 -24.64 -5.84
C GLN A 294 31.81 -24.06 -6.75
N GLU A 295 30.92 -24.92 -7.25
CA GLU A 295 29.76 -24.56 -8.06
C GLU A 295 28.47 -24.79 -7.25
N ASP A 296 27.53 -23.86 -7.39
CA ASP A 296 26.18 -23.95 -6.84
C ASP A 296 25.20 -24.59 -7.86
N LEU A 297 24.05 -25.05 -7.35
CA LEU A 297 22.86 -25.36 -8.14
C LEU A 297 21.85 -24.23 -8.03
N GLN A 298 21.09 -23.99 -9.11
CA GLN A 298 19.91 -23.13 -9.09
C GLN A 298 18.67 -24.01 -9.09
N VAL A 299 17.80 -23.86 -8.10
CA VAL A 299 16.62 -24.72 -7.91
C VAL A 299 15.37 -23.85 -7.87
N THR A 300 14.36 -24.21 -8.65
CA THR A 300 12.99 -23.68 -8.52
C THR A 300 12.04 -24.83 -8.21
N VAL A 301 11.19 -24.65 -7.21
CA VAL A 301 10.10 -25.57 -6.86
C VAL A 301 8.79 -24.80 -6.90
N THR A 302 7.83 -25.30 -7.69
CA THR A 302 6.53 -24.66 -7.95
C THR A 302 5.42 -25.60 -7.50
N ALA A 303 4.42 -25.08 -6.78
CA ALA A 303 3.16 -25.79 -6.58
C ALA A 303 2.31 -25.70 -7.85
N VAL A 304 1.94 -26.87 -8.38
CA VAL A 304 1.20 -27.02 -9.63
C VAL A 304 -0.13 -27.72 -9.34
N GLU A 305 -1.21 -27.09 -9.78
CA GLU A 305 -2.58 -27.58 -9.69
C GLU A 305 -2.78 -28.92 -10.43
N PRO A 306 -3.79 -29.73 -10.08
CA PRO A 306 -4.14 -30.95 -10.82
C PRO A 306 -4.37 -30.69 -12.31
N ALA A 307 -3.99 -31.66 -13.16
CA ALA A 307 -4.18 -31.53 -14.60
C ALA A 307 -5.66 -31.41 -14.98
N GLY A 308 -6.06 -30.21 -15.44
CA GLY A 308 -7.43 -29.91 -15.86
C GLY A 308 -8.30 -29.19 -14.83
N THR A 309 -7.79 -28.83 -13.65
CA THR A 309 -8.48 -27.88 -12.76
C THR A 309 -8.19 -26.44 -13.18
N GLY A 310 -9.21 -25.58 -13.13
CA GLY A 310 -9.01 -24.14 -13.23
C GLY A 310 -8.38 -23.54 -11.96
N VAL A 311 -8.01 -22.26 -12.04
CA VAL A 311 -7.40 -21.50 -10.94
C VAL A 311 -8.05 -20.12 -10.75
N GLY A 312 -9.23 -19.92 -11.32
CA GLY A 312 -10.04 -18.72 -11.14
C GLY A 312 -10.94 -18.76 -9.89
N PRO A 313 -11.83 -17.76 -9.75
CA PRO A 313 -12.67 -17.59 -8.56
C PRO A 313 -13.50 -18.83 -8.23
N GLY A 314 -13.30 -19.37 -7.02
CA GLY A 314 -13.95 -20.58 -6.52
C GLY A 314 -13.37 -21.91 -7.02
N GLU A 315 -12.37 -21.91 -7.91
CA GLU A 315 -11.80 -23.14 -8.48
C GLU A 315 -10.63 -23.70 -7.65
N THR A 316 -9.83 -22.82 -7.03
CA THR A 316 -8.59 -23.25 -6.34
C THR A 316 -8.79 -24.03 -5.03
N ALA A 317 -9.93 -23.88 -4.34
CA ALA A 317 -10.25 -24.58 -3.10
C ALA A 317 -11.75 -24.48 -2.79
N SER A 318 -12.30 -25.42 -2.03
CA SER A 318 -13.72 -25.44 -1.68
C SER A 318 -14.04 -24.47 -0.53
N GLY A 319 -15.19 -23.79 -0.56
CA GLY A 319 -15.61 -22.90 0.54
C GLY A 319 -14.77 -21.63 0.70
N VAL A 320 -14.13 -21.19 -0.39
CA VAL A 320 -13.44 -19.90 -0.52
C VAL A 320 -13.59 -19.44 -1.98
N LEU A 321 -13.93 -18.17 -2.19
CA LEU A 321 -14.10 -17.59 -3.52
C LEU A 321 -12.75 -17.12 -4.09
N LEU A 322 -12.00 -16.33 -3.30
CA LEU A 322 -10.68 -15.83 -3.65
C LEU A 322 -9.72 -16.07 -2.48
N ASN A 323 -8.44 -16.34 -2.76
CA ASN A 323 -7.40 -16.56 -1.76
C ASN A 323 -6.12 -15.77 -2.07
N GLU A 324 -5.04 -15.99 -1.33
CA GLU A 324 -3.82 -15.17 -1.38
C GLU A 324 -3.17 -15.17 -2.78
N PHE A 325 -3.30 -16.27 -3.51
CA PHE A 325 -2.88 -16.38 -4.91
C PHE A 325 -3.69 -15.43 -5.81
N HIS A 326 -5.02 -15.39 -5.65
CA HIS A 326 -5.88 -14.42 -6.33
C HIS A 326 -5.58 -12.97 -5.90
N MET A 327 -5.39 -12.70 -4.61
CA MET A 327 -5.08 -11.36 -4.11
C MET A 327 -3.75 -10.83 -4.68
N THR A 328 -2.74 -11.70 -4.76
CA THR A 328 -1.46 -11.38 -5.39
C THR A 328 -1.62 -11.16 -6.90
N HIS A 329 -2.39 -12.02 -7.58
CA HIS A 329 -2.72 -11.85 -9.00
C HIS A 329 -3.48 -10.54 -9.29
N LEU A 330 -4.39 -10.10 -8.40
CA LEU A 330 -5.08 -8.82 -8.54
C LEU A 330 -4.12 -7.64 -8.35
N SER A 331 -3.27 -7.67 -7.32
CA SER A 331 -2.41 -6.53 -6.98
C SER A 331 -1.37 -6.20 -8.06
N ARG A 332 -0.78 -7.20 -8.72
CA ARG A 332 0.22 -6.97 -9.80
C ARG A 332 0.28 -8.03 -10.91
N GLY A 333 -0.50 -9.09 -10.83
CA GLY A 333 -0.50 -10.18 -11.81
C GLY A 333 -1.62 -10.07 -12.85
N ASP A 334 -1.97 -11.24 -13.39
CA ASP A 334 -3.09 -11.42 -14.32
C ASP A 334 -4.42 -11.35 -13.57
N GLN A 335 -5.22 -10.32 -13.88
CA GLN A 335 -6.54 -10.09 -13.31
C GLN A 335 -7.59 -11.08 -13.83
N SER A 336 -7.35 -11.77 -14.95
CA SER A 336 -8.26 -12.83 -15.41
C SER A 336 -8.25 -14.07 -14.50
N ILE A 337 -7.11 -14.33 -13.84
CA ILE A 337 -7.01 -15.36 -12.80
C ILE A 337 -7.70 -14.88 -11.51
N ALA A 338 -7.39 -13.66 -11.05
CA ALA A 338 -7.96 -13.15 -9.80
C ALA A 338 -9.47 -12.85 -9.88
N MET A 339 -9.97 -12.45 -11.05
CA MET A 339 -11.30 -11.87 -11.23
C MET A 339 -12.11 -12.55 -12.33
N GLY A 340 -11.62 -13.57 -13.03
CA GLY A 340 -12.34 -14.21 -14.14
C GLY A 340 -12.14 -13.51 -15.51
N PRO A 341 -12.49 -14.20 -16.60
CA PRO A 341 -12.06 -13.86 -17.97
C PRO A 341 -12.58 -12.51 -18.48
N GLU A 342 -13.70 -11.99 -17.96
CA GLU A 342 -14.23 -10.69 -18.35
C GLU A 342 -13.36 -9.50 -17.89
N PHE A 343 -12.45 -9.72 -16.92
CA PHE A 343 -11.46 -8.74 -16.49
C PHE A 343 -10.11 -8.84 -17.23
N ALA A 344 -9.96 -9.77 -18.18
CA ALA A 344 -8.69 -10.00 -18.89
C ALA A 344 -8.16 -8.76 -19.65
N ALA A 345 -9.04 -7.86 -20.08
CA ALA A 345 -8.68 -6.61 -20.76
C ALA A 345 -7.91 -5.61 -19.87
N TYR A 346 -7.87 -5.82 -18.55
CA TYR A 346 -7.13 -4.99 -17.60
C TYR A 346 -5.73 -5.55 -17.26
N THR A 347 -5.44 -6.80 -17.63
CA THR A 347 -4.12 -7.41 -17.40
C THR A 347 -3.02 -6.72 -18.21
N GLY A 348 -1.93 -6.32 -17.52
CA GLY A 348 -0.77 -5.67 -18.16
C GLY A 348 -0.94 -4.18 -18.48
N VAL A 349 -2.11 -3.59 -18.19
CA VAL A 349 -2.34 -2.14 -18.28
C VAL A 349 -2.63 -1.55 -16.89
N ARG A 350 -2.55 -0.22 -16.76
CA ARG A 350 -3.02 0.47 -15.55
C ARG A 350 -4.53 0.27 -15.42
N ALA A 351 -4.97 -0.23 -14.29
CA ALA A 351 -6.36 -0.44 -13.94
C ALA A 351 -6.54 -0.46 -12.43
N THR A 352 -7.79 -0.47 -11.97
CA THR A 352 -8.16 -0.78 -10.59
C THR A 352 -7.52 -2.10 -10.14
N ARG A 353 -6.73 -2.05 -9.06
CA ARG A 353 -5.98 -3.17 -8.46
C ARG A 353 -6.00 -3.04 -6.93
N LEU A 354 -5.60 -4.10 -6.23
CA LEU A 354 -5.29 -4.03 -4.80
C LEU A 354 -3.84 -3.57 -4.56
N PRO A 355 -3.51 -3.10 -3.35
CA PRO A 355 -2.13 -2.98 -2.89
C PRO A 355 -1.39 -4.31 -2.84
N SER A 356 -0.07 -4.23 -2.79
CA SER A 356 0.86 -5.36 -2.88
C SER A 356 1.87 -5.35 -1.73
N GLY A 357 2.66 -6.43 -1.61
CA GLY A 357 3.71 -6.54 -0.59
C GLY A 357 3.14 -6.39 0.82
N GLY A 358 3.82 -5.61 1.65
CA GLY A 358 3.41 -5.31 3.02
C GLY A 358 2.17 -4.40 3.16
N LEU A 359 1.61 -3.89 2.06
CA LEU A 359 0.30 -3.23 2.03
C LEU A 359 -0.85 -4.14 1.57
N LEU A 360 -0.61 -5.37 1.11
CA LEU A 360 -1.72 -6.29 0.83
C LEU A 360 -2.30 -6.81 2.15
N LEU A 361 -3.46 -6.26 2.53
CA LEU A 361 -4.04 -6.39 3.88
C LEU A 361 -5.43 -7.06 3.87
N VAL A 362 -5.68 -7.85 2.83
CA VAL A 362 -6.78 -8.82 2.68
C VAL A 362 -6.19 -10.09 2.06
N ASP A 363 -6.47 -11.26 2.65
CA ASP A 363 -5.92 -12.54 2.18
C ASP A 363 -6.93 -13.35 1.37
N ARG A 364 -8.18 -13.41 1.85
CA ARG A 364 -9.18 -14.37 1.36
C ARG A 364 -10.57 -13.73 1.33
N VAL A 365 -11.36 -14.09 0.31
CA VAL A 365 -12.80 -13.84 0.22
C VAL A 365 -13.51 -15.18 0.39
N ARG A 366 -14.27 -15.35 1.47
CA ARG A 366 -14.97 -16.59 1.77
C ARG A 366 -16.31 -16.69 1.05
N GLU A 367 -17.04 -15.58 0.97
CA GLU A 367 -18.42 -15.50 0.48
C GLU A 367 -18.64 -14.20 -0.31
N PHE A 368 -19.43 -14.28 -1.38
CA PHE A 368 -20.02 -13.15 -2.10
C PHE A 368 -21.51 -13.44 -2.28
N ASP A 369 -22.36 -12.64 -1.64
CA ASP A 369 -23.79 -12.60 -1.96
C ASP A 369 -24.02 -11.41 -2.91
N GLY A 370 -24.45 -11.71 -4.14
CA GLY A 370 -24.55 -10.73 -5.21
C GLY A 370 -24.50 -11.37 -6.59
N ALA A 371 -24.45 -10.54 -7.63
CA ALA A 371 -24.14 -11.00 -8.99
C ALA A 371 -23.47 -9.89 -9.80
N ARG A 372 -22.58 -10.27 -10.70
CA ARG A 372 -21.86 -9.32 -11.56
C ARG A 372 -22.80 -8.53 -12.46
N GLY A 373 -22.55 -7.24 -12.59
CA GLY A 373 -23.42 -6.29 -13.29
C GLY A 373 -24.69 -5.89 -12.53
N ARG A 374 -24.99 -6.48 -11.37
CA ARG A 374 -26.04 -5.99 -10.45
C ARG A 374 -25.39 -5.19 -9.34
N LEU A 375 -25.52 -3.87 -9.42
CA LEU A 375 -24.81 -2.91 -8.57
C LEU A 375 -25.72 -2.30 -7.48
N ASP A 376 -26.95 -2.81 -7.36
CA ASP A 376 -27.97 -2.33 -6.41
C ASP A 376 -27.69 -2.79 -4.97
N SER A 377 -27.14 -3.99 -4.81
CA SER A 377 -26.69 -4.55 -3.53
C SER A 377 -25.69 -5.70 -3.72
N ALA A 378 -24.81 -5.87 -2.74
CA ALA A 378 -23.86 -6.96 -2.63
C ALA A 378 -23.40 -7.10 -1.17
N ALA A 379 -22.94 -8.28 -0.76
CA ALA A 379 -22.25 -8.50 0.51
C ALA A 379 -21.03 -9.40 0.35
N TYR A 380 -20.00 -9.18 1.17
CA TYR A 380 -18.75 -9.93 1.20
C TYR A 380 -18.46 -10.45 2.60
N ARG A 381 -17.79 -11.61 2.67
CA ARG A 381 -17.02 -12.03 3.84
C ARG A 381 -15.56 -12.21 3.47
N THR A 382 -14.67 -11.55 4.19
CA THR A 382 -13.23 -11.59 3.95
C THR A 382 -12.44 -11.91 5.21
N GLU A 383 -11.21 -12.39 5.02
CA GLU A 383 -10.26 -12.67 6.09
C GLU A 383 -8.92 -11.98 5.81
N TYR A 384 -8.29 -11.50 6.88
CA TYR A 384 -6.87 -11.12 6.91
C TYR A 384 -6.22 -11.69 8.17
N ASP A 385 -5.23 -12.57 8.00
CA ASP A 385 -4.34 -12.99 9.08
C ASP A 385 -3.38 -11.83 9.40
N SER A 386 -3.25 -11.47 10.67
CA SER A 386 -2.34 -10.42 11.16
C SER A 386 -1.19 -11.02 11.98
N PRO A 387 -0.09 -11.46 11.34
CA PRO A 387 1.03 -12.07 12.04
C PRO A 387 1.69 -11.17 13.08
N ALA A 388 2.11 -11.75 14.21
CA ALA A 388 2.95 -11.07 15.19
C ALA A 388 4.29 -10.58 14.62
N ASP A 389 4.81 -11.22 13.56
CA ASP A 389 6.03 -10.80 12.85
C ASP A 389 5.81 -9.70 11.79
N SER A 390 4.58 -9.18 11.65
CA SER A 390 4.27 -8.17 10.62
C SER A 390 5.05 -6.88 10.82
N TRP A 391 5.58 -6.32 9.72
CA TRP A 391 6.49 -5.18 9.73
C TRP A 391 5.98 -3.98 10.54
N TYR A 392 4.68 -3.70 10.43
CA TYR A 392 4.01 -2.55 11.06
C TYR A 392 3.98 -2.61 12.59
N TYR A 393 3.93 -3.81 13.20
CA TYR A 393 3.99 -3.97 14.66
C TYR A 393 5.32 -3.55 15.28
N GLY A 394 6.41 -3.52 14.49
CA GLY A 394 7.71 -2.98 14.92
C GLY A 394 8.01 -1.56 14.41
N ASP A 395 7.08 -0.95 13.67
CA ASP A 395 7.23 0.41 13.14
C ASP A 395 6.29 1.44 13.76
N THR A 396 5.31 1.03 14.56
CA THR A 396 4.47 1.92 15.37
C THR A 396 4.86 1.84 16.85
N ALA A 397 4.49 2.87 17.62
CA ALA A 397 4.47 2.82 19.09
C ALA A 397 3.08 2.54 19.67
N ASN A 398 2.06 2.32 18.83
CA ASN A 398 0.81 1.73 19.28
C ASN A 398 1.08 0.32 19.83
N GLU A 399 0.46 -0.04 20.96
CA GLU A 399 0.72 -1.35 21.58
C GLU A 399 0.22 -2.52 20.71
N SER A 400 -0.89 -2.33 20.01
CA SER A 400 -1.46 -3.28 19.06
C SER A 400 -1.13 -2.81 17.62
N MET A 401 -2.10 -2.89 16.73
CA MET A 401 -2.01 -2.49 15.33
C MET A 401 -2.02 -0.95 15.19
N PRO A 402 -1.29 -0.35 14.21
CA PRO A 402 -1.43 1.07 13.88
C PRO A 402 -2.71 1.33 13.07
N HIS A 403 -3.27 2.55 13.18
CA HIS A 403 -4.64 2.84 12.71
C HIS A 403 -4.78 2.66 11.19
N PHE A 404 -3.73 2.99 10.41
CA PHE A 404 -3.75 2.80 8.96
C PHE A 404 -3.99 1.34 8.55
N VAL A 405 -3.64 0.33 9.36
CA VAL A 405 -3.90 -1.08 9.02
C VAL A 405 -5.35 -1.47 9.29
N TYR A 406 -5.99 -0.94 10.36
CA TYR A 406 -7.45 -1.06 10.54
C TYR A 406 -8.19 -0.48 9.32
N MET A 407 -7.73 0.69 8.84
CA MET A 407 -8.25 1.30 7.63
C MET A 407 -7.95 0.45 6.39
N GLU A 408 -6.70 0.11 6.10
CA GLU A 408 -6.36 -0.63 4.87
C GLU A 408 -7.04 -2.00 4.80
N THR A 409 -7.11 -2.77 5.89
CA THR A 409 -7.87 -4.03 5.90
C THR A 409 -9.35 -3.78 5.62
N SER A 410 -10.00 -2.80 6.28
CA SER A 410 -11.43 -2.53 6.06
C SER A 410 -11.73 -2.00 4.65
N LEU A 411 -10.90 -1.08 4.19
CA LEU A 411 -11.01 -0.36 2.93
C LEU A 411 -10.75 -1.28 1.74
N GLN A 412 -9.68 -2.08 1.76
CA GLN A 412 -9.36 -3.01 0.66
C GLN A 412 -10.44 -4.07 0.45
N ALA A 413 -11.05 -4.58 1.53
CA ALA A 413 -12.10 -5.60 1.41
C ALA A 413 -13.43 -5.03 0.89
N ALA A 414 -13.85 -3.84 1.34
CA ALA A 414 -15.06 -3.16 0.83
C ALA A 414 -14.89 -2.76 -0.65
N LEU A 415 -13.73 -2.20 -0.99
CA LEU A 415 -13.25 -1.90 -2.35
C LEU A 415 -13.30 -3.14 -3.26
N LEU A 416 -12.78 -4.28 -2.79
CA LEU A 416 -12.71 -5.52 -3.55
C LEU A 416 -14.11 -6.03 -3.91
N MET A 417 -15.05 -6.01 -2.96
CA MET A 417 -16.45 -6.35 -3.20
C MET A 417 -17.07 -5.46 -4.28
N GLY A 418 -16.86 -4.14 -4.17
CA GLY A 418 -17.31 -3.16 -5.16
C GLY A 418 -16.79 -3.49 -6.56
N TYR A 419 -15.48 -3.69 -6.69
CA TYR A 419 -14.83 -3.98 -7.96
C TYR A 419 -15.27 -5.34 -8.53
N TYR A 420 -15.44 -6.36 -7.69
CA TYR A 420 -15.90 -7.69 -8.08
C TYR A 420 -17.34 -7.73 -8.57
N ALA A 421 -18.20 -6.82 -8.11
CA ALA A 421 -19.55 -6.63 -8.66
C ALA A 421 -19.52 -6.09 -10.12
N GLY A 422 -18.39 -5.56 -10.57
CA GLY A 422 -18.12 -5.18 -11.97
C GLY A 422 -18.56 -3.78 -12.42
N PRO A 423 -18.52 -2.70 -11.60
CA PRO A 423 -18.87 -1.35 -12.05
C PRO A 423 -17.97 -0.87 -13.19
N THR A 424 -16.70 -1.30 -13.24
CA THR A 424 -15.78 -0.96 -14.34
C THR A 424 -16.15 -1.64 -15.67
N LEU A 425 -16.83 -2.79 -15.63
CA LEU A 425 -17.28 -3.50 -16.83
C LEU A 425 -18.40 -2.76 -17.58
N THR A 426 -19.02 -1.75 -16.95
CA THR A 426 -19.98 -0.85 -17.60
C THR A 426 -19.33 0.10 -18.62
N GLN A 427 -18.00 0.25 -18.59
CA GLN A 427 -17.21 1.09 -19.50
C GLN A 427 -16.05 0.28 -20.13
N PRO A 428 -16.32 -0.68 -21.04
CA PRO A 428 -15.31 -1.53 -21.63
C PRO A 428 -14.21 -0.75 -22.37
N GLY A 429 -12.95 -1.13 -22.17
CA GLY A 429 -11.79 -0.48 -22.79
C GLY A 429 -11.35 0.84 -22.12
N VAL A 430 -12.09 1.36 -21.13
CA VAL A 430 -11.66 2.50 -20.33
C VAL A 430 -10.84 2.00 -19.13
N THR A 431 -9.63 2.54 -18.95
CA THR A 431 -8.87 2.32 -17.71
C THR A 431 -9.44 3.22 -16.62
N LEU A 432 -9.91 2.62 -15.53
CA LEU A 432 -10.45 3.35 -14.38
C LEU A 432 -9.51 3.22 -13.18
N SER A 433 -9.08 4.37 -12.66
CA SER A 433 -8.29 4.49 -11.44
C SER A 433 -9.22 4.63 -10.23
N LEU A 434 -8.79 4.10 -9.10
CA LEU A 434 -9.63 3.85 -7.94
C LEU A 434 -9.22 4.76 -6.78
N ARG A 435 -10.17 5.52 -6.21
CA ARG A 435 -9.88 6.42 -5.08
C ARG A 435 -10.93 6.30 -3.99
N ASN A 436 -10.48 6.27 -2.73
CA ASN A 436 -11.35 6.53 -1.60
C ASN A 436 -11.72 8.03 -1.57
N LEU A 437 -12.93 8.35 -1.15
CA LEU A 437 -13.46 9.73 -1.13
C LEU A 437 -13.81 10.22 0.27
N GLY A 438 -13.79 9.34 1.25
CA GLY A 438 -14.22 9.63 2.61
C GLY A 438 -14.90 8.44 3.27
N GLY A 439 -15.21 8.61 4.55
CA GLY A 439 -15.88 7.60 5.36
C GLY A 439 -15.90 7.97 6.83
N THR A 440 -16.39 7.02 7.63
CA THR A 440 -16.40 7.06 9.08
C THR A 440 -15.84 5.75 9.61
N ALA A 441 -15.26 5.77 10.81
CA ALA A 441 -14.93 4.54 11.52
C ALA A 441 -14.93 4.72 13.04
N THR A 442 -15.00 3.60 13.76
CA THR A 442 -14.96 3.56 15.23
C THR A 442 -14.32 2.26 15.70
N VAL A 443 -13.30 2.36 16.55
CA VAL A 443 -12.82 1.22 17.35
C VAL A 443 -13.87 0.92 18.42
N LEU A 444 -14.42 -0.28 18.41
CA LEU A 444 -15.47 -0.72 19.35
C LEU A 444 -14.88 -1.30 20.64
N ARG A 445 -13.73 -1.95 20.55
CA ARG A 445 -12.93 -2.45 21.68
C ARG A 445 -11.45 -2.50 21.29
N GLN A 446 -10.58 -2.28 22.27
CA GLN A 446 -9.14 -2.51 22.11
C GLN A 446 -8.85 -4.01 22.28
N ILE A 447 -7.90 -4.52 21.50
CA ILE A 447 -7.48 -5.93 21.45
C ILE A 447 -6.08 -6.00 20.82
N ASP A 448 -5.21 -6.92 21.27
CA ASP A 448 -4.02 -7.29 20.50
C ASP A 448 -4.43 -8.18 19.31
N LEU A 449 -4.12 -7.71 18.11
CA LEU A 449 -4.45 -8.37 16.84
C LEU A 449 -3.32 -9.30 16.34
N ARG A 450 -2.21 -9.40 17.06
CA ARG A 450 -1.09 -10.30 16.73
C ARG A 450 -1.50 -11.78 16.72
N ASP A 451 -1.13 -12.46 15.65
CA ASP A 451 -1.47 -13.86 15.32
C ASP A 451 -2.99 -14.14 15.35
N LYS A 452 -3.83 -13.13 15.10
CA LYS A 452 -5.28 -13.27 14.87
C LYS A 452 -5.62 -13.30 13.39
N THR A 453 -6.67 -14.03 13.03
CA THR A 453 -7.40 -13.83 11.78
C THR A 453 -8.51 -12.80 12.04
N ILE A 454 -8.44 -11.68 11.34
CA ILE A 454 -9.48 -10.65 11.31
C ILE A 454 -10.50 -11.07 10.25
N GLU A 455 -11.73 -11.35 10.69
CA GLU A 455 -12.87 -11.52 9.80
C GLU A 455 -13.52 -10.17 9.52
N GLN A 456 -14.03 -9.97 8.31
CA GLN A 456 -14.82 -8.79 7.96
C GLN A 456 -16.08 -9.19 7.20
N ALA A 457 -17.20 -8.57 7.59
CA ALA A 457 -18.40 -8.49 6.78
C ALA A 457 -18.55 -7.08 6.21
N SER A 458 -18.95 -6.97 4.94
CA SER A 458 -19.22 -5.70 4.26
C SER A 458 -20.46 -5.78 3.39
N ARG A 459 -21.14 -4.65 3.19
CA ARG A 459 -22.30 -4.51 2.29
C ARG A 459 -22.18 -3.28 1.40
N LEU A 460 -22.55 -3.44 0.13
CA LEU A 460 -22.74 -2.34 -0.81
C LEU A 460 -24.10 -1.68 -0.52
N LEU A 461 -24.06 -0.43 -0.07
CA LEU A 461 -25.22 0.37 0.32
C LEU A 461 -25.82 1.14 -0.86
N SER A 462 -24.97 1.61 -1.78
CA SER A 462 -25.39 2.34 -2.98
C SER A 462 -24.33 2.30 -4.07
N THR A 463 -24.78 2.34 -5.33
CA THR A 463 -23.95 2.67 -6.49
C THR A 463 -24.58 3.84 -7.25
N THR A 464 -23.78 4.84 -7.63
CA THR A 464 -24.18 5.90 -8.57
C THR A 464 -23.25 5.88 -9.78
N ILE A 465 -23.81 5.75 -10.99
CA ILE A 465 -23.05 5.83 -12.24
C ILE A 465 -23.11 7.27 -12.77
N LEU A 466 -21.96 7.80 -13.20
CA LEU A 466 -21.77 9.15 -13.71
C LEU A 466 -21.00 9.11 -15.04
N PRO A 467 -20.96 10.20 -15.83
CA PRO A 467 -20.05 10.29 -16.97
C PRO A 467 -18.59 10.09 -16.51
N GLY A 468 -17.86 9.17 -17.15
CA GLY A 468 -16.45 8.87 -16.86
C GLY A 468 -16.15 8.31 -15.45
N SER A 469 -17.16 8.03 -14.62
CA SER A 469 -16.94 7.61 -13.24
C SER A 469 -18.11 6.83 -12.63
N SER A 470 -17.85 6.13 -11.53
CA SER A 470 -18.90 5.53 -10.70
C SER A 470 -18.52 5.59 -9.23
N LEU A 471 -19.49 5.87 -8.37
CA LEU A 471 -19.34 6.01 -6.93
C LEU A 471 -20.05 4.85 -6.24
N GLN A 472 -19.44 4.29 -5.19
CA GLN A 472 -20.02 3.23 -4.38
C GLN A 472 -19.82 3.51 -2.89
N THR A 473 -20.87 3.28 -2.11
CA THR A 473 -20.87 3.46 -0.64
C THR A 473 -21.06 2.11 0.04
N PHE A 474 -20.35 1.88 1.13
CA PHE A 474 -20.28 0.60 1.81
C PHE A 474 -20.36 0.75 3.33
N ASP A 475 -20.94 -0.24 4.01
CA ASP A 475 -20.63 -0.50 5.42
C ASP A 475 -19.65 -1.67 5.58
N TYR A 476 -18.98 -1.71 6.72
CA TYR A 476 -18.12 -2.80 7.12
C TYR A 476 -18.11 -3.00 8.64
N THR A 477 -17.83 -4.23 9.07
CA THR A 477 -17.52 -4.55 10.46
C THR A 477 -16.46 -5.64 10.50
N LEU A 478 -15.38 -5.37 11.24
CA LEU A 478 -14.26 -6.26 11.48
C LEU A 478 -14.43 -6.90 12.86
N SER A 479 -14.19 -8.21 12.91
CA SER A 479 -14.36 -9.07 14.08
C SER A 479 -13.13 -9.98 14.27
N VAL A 480 -12.89 -10.38 15.52
CA VAL A 480 -11.94 -11.44 15.89
C VAL A 480 -12.66 -12.37 16.86
N ASP A 481 -12.53 -13.68 16.66
CA ASP A 481 -13.21 -14.73 17.45
C ASP A 481 -14.75 -14.57 17.50
N GLY A 482 -15.34 -13.98 16.44
CA GLY A 482 -16.76 -13.67 16.33
C GLY A 482 -17.21 -12.35 16.96
N GLU A 483 -16.34 -11.67 17.72
CA GLU A 483 -16.66 -10.39 18.38
C GLU A 483 -16.18 -9.18 17.56
N PRO A 484 -17.07 -8.23 17.20
CA PRO A 484 -16.68 -6.98 16.54
C PRO A 484 -15.65 -6.17 17.32
N PHE A 485 -14.73 -5.51 16.63
CA PHE A 485 -13.78 -4.58 17.24
C PHE A 485 -13.58 -3.27 16.46
N TYR A 486 -13.97 -3.21 15.18
CA TYR A 486 -13.90 -2.00 14.37
C TYR A 486 -15.05 -1.99 13.35
N THR A 487 -15.67 -0.84 13.13
CA THR A 487 -16.84 -0.69 12.24
C THR A 487 -16.84 0.69 11.60
N GLY A 488 -17.55 0.85 10.47
CA GLY A 488 -17.64 2.14 9.79
C GLY A 488 -18.33 2.07 8.43
N GLU A 489 -18.39 3.23 7.79
CA GLU A 489 -18.82 3.39 6.40
C GLU A 489 -17.70 3.97 5.54
N THR A 490 -17.73 3.72 4.23
CA THR A 490 -16.72 4.24 3.30
C THR A 490 -17.29 4.46 1.91
N MET A 491 -16.83 5.52 1.22
CA MET A 491 -17.15 5.80 -0.17
C MET A 491 -15.92 5.68 -1.06
N PHE A 492 -16.05 4.93 -2.16
CA PHE A 492 -15.04 4.84 -3.23
C PHE A 492 -15.61 5.38 -4.54
N GLY A 493 -14.71 5.84 -5.40
CA GLY A 493 -15.01 6.10 -6.80
C GLY A 493 -14.00 5.45 -7.73
N TYR A 494 -14.50 4.98 -8.89
CA TYR A 494 -13.72 4.57 -10.04
C TYR A 494 -13.80 5.71 -11.06
N PHE A 495 -12.67 6.18 -11.56
CA PHE A 495 -12.57 7.42 -12.33
C PHE A 495 -11.70 7.24 -13.58
N SER A 496 -12.10 7.82 -14.71
CA SER A 496 -11.25 8.01 -15.88
C SER A 496 -10.15 9.04 -15.61
N ASP A 497 -9.13 9.11 -16.48
CA ASP A 497 -8.12 10.18 -16.43
C ASP A 497 -8.74 11.57 -16.47
N GLU A 498 -9.75 11.77 -17.31
CA GLU A 498 -10.47 13.03 -17.46
C GLU A 498 -11.20 13.43 -16.16
N ALA A 499 -11.80 12.47 -15.47
CA ALA A 499 -12.45 12.71 -14.19
C ALA A 499 -11.44 12.95 -13.03
N LEU A 500 -10.24 12.35 -13.08
CA LEU A 500 -9.18 12.63 -12.10
C LEU A 500 -8.37 13.91 -12.39
N ALA A 501 -8.31 14.37 -13.65
CA ALA A 501 -7.60 15.60 -14.02
C ALA A 501 -8.25 16.86 -13.40
N ASN A 502 -9.57 16.85 -13.21
CA ASN A 502 -10.36 17.98 -12.73
C ASN A 502 -10.51 18.01 -11.19
N GLN A 503 -9.47 17.60 -10.44
CA GLN A 503 -9.48 17.63 -8.97
C GLN A 503 -9.42 19.06 -8.43
N THR A 504 -10.53 19.53 -7.85
CA THR A 504 -10.67 20.87 -7.24
C THR A 504 -10.39 20.90 -5.73
N GLY A 505 -9.93 19.81 -5.11
CA GLY A 505 -9.66 19.78 -3.67
C GLY A 505 -10.94 19.92 -2.83
N LEU A 506 -10.76 20.19 -1.53
CA LEU A 506 -11.89 20.38 -0.60
C LEU A 506 -12.56 21.76 -0.75
N ASP A 507 -11.82 22.75 -1.25
CA ASP A 507 -12.21 24.16 -1.26
C ASP A 507 -12.51 24.69 -2.67
N ALA A 508 -13.02 23.83 -3.56
CA ALA A 508 -13.48 24.16 -4.92
C ALA A 508 -12.47 24.98 -5.76
N GLY A 509 -11.20 24.56 -5.73
CA GLY A 509 -10.09 25.17 -6.45
C GLY A 509 -9.57 26.47 -5.84
N GLN A 510 -10.12 26.92 -4.70
CA GLN A 510 -9.62 28.08 -3.98
C GLN A 510 -8.42 27.69 -3.10
N SER A 511 -7.51 28.63 -2.91
CA SER A 511 -6.41 28.47 -1.96
C SER A 511 -6.95 28.61 -0.54
N ALA A 512 -7.02 27.50 0.21
CA ALA A 512 -7.21 27.53 1.65
C ALA A 512 -5.84 27.63 2.35
N PRO A 513 -5.53 28.71 3.08
CA PRO A 513 -4.30 28.80 3.87
C PRO A 513 -4.29 27.79 5.03
N THR A 514 -3.10 27.47 5.56
CA THR A 514 -2.99 26.83 6.88
C THR A 514 -3.32 27.84 7.98
N TRP A 515 -3.62 27.38 9.19
CA TRP A 515 -3.78 28.30 10.32
C TRP A 515 -2.51 29.11 10.63
N LEU A 516 -1.33 28.59 10.28
CA LEU A 516 -0.04 29.27 10.46
C LEU A 516 0.16 30.43 9.46
N ASP A 517 -0.29 30.27 8.21
CA ASP A 517 -0.29 31.34 7.20
C ASP A 517 -1.19 32.52 7.62
N GLU A 518 -2.30 32.22 8.31
CA GLU A 518 -3.21 33.22 8.87
C GLU A 518 -2.63 33.91 10.13
N HIS A 519 -1.69 33.26 10.83
CA HIS A 519 -1.12 33.69 12.10
C HIS A 519 0.43 33.71 12.08
N PRO A 520 1.08 34.43 11.15
CA PRO A 520 2.54 34.35 10.94
C PRO A 520 3.39 34.90 12.10
N ASP A 521 2.80 35.70 12.98
CA ASP A 521 3.44 36.21 14.22
C ASP A 521 3.25 35.26 15.42
N ALA A 522 2.67 34.06 15.23
CA ALA A 522 2.42 33.10 16.31
C ALA A 522 3.72 32.56 16.94
N PRO A 523 3.78 32.41 18.28
CA PRO A 523 4.96 31.92 18.98
C PRO A 523 5.16 30.42 18.72
N THR A 524 5.88 30.11 17.65
CA THR A 524 6.11 28.74 17.18
C THR A 524 7.37 28.14 17.78
N ARG A 525 7.29 26.89 18.22
CA ARG A 525 8.42 26.04 18.64
C ARG A 525 8.46 24.76 17.81
N ILE A 526 9.59 24.05 17.80
CA ILE A 526 9.80 22.90 16.90
C ILE A 526 10.05 21.62 17.70
N ILE A 527 9.34 20.54 17.36
CA ILE A 527 9.67 19.17 17.75
C ILE A 527 10.54 18.56 16.64
N ASP A 528 11.83 18.38 16.90
CA ASP A 528 12.77 17.76 15.95
C ASP A 528 12.72 16.23 16.05
N VAL A 529 11.72 15.66 15.39
CA VAL A 529 11.49 14.21 15.29
C VAL A 529 12.66 13.51 14.58
N ALA A 530 13.32 14.16 13.62
CA ALA A 530 14.46 13.61 12.89
C ALA A 530 15.71 13.45 13.78
N THR A 531 16.00 14.43 14.65
CA THR A 531 17.07 14.33 15.65
C THR A 531 16.71 13.33 16.75
N ARG A 532 15.47 13.32 17.24
CA ARG A 532 14.97 12.31 18.20
C ARG A 532 15.17 10.89 17.64
N ARG A 533 14.83 10.66 16.37
CA ARG A 533 15.00 9.41 15.60
C ARG A 533 16.47 9.00 15.41
N ALA A 534 17.43 9.91 15.55
CA ALA A 534 18.86 9.62 15.41
C ALA A 534 19.52 9.10 16.70
N ASP A 535 18.89 9.27 17.87
CA ASP A 535 19.35 8.69 19.14
C ASP A 535 18.89 7.22 19.27
N SER A 536 19.82 6.31 19.56
CA SER A 536 19.54 4.90 19.80
C SER A 536 18.82 4.62 21.12
N HIS A 537 18.75 5.60 22.03
CA HIS A 537 18.10 5.47 23.34
C HIS A 537 16.75 6.18 23.43
N ALA A 538 16.34 6.95 22.41
CA ALA A 538 15.07 7.66 22.43
C ALA A 538 13.86 6.74 22.27
N GLN A 539 12.78 7.05 23.00
CA GLN A 539 11.44 6.59 22.67
C GLN A 539 11.01 7.25 21.35
N LEU A 540 10.56 6.44 20.39
CA LEU A 540 10.15 6.91 19.05
C LEU A 540 8.71 6.49 18.81
N CYS A 541 7.86 7.41 18.37
CA CYS A 541 6.45 7.11 18.08
C CYS A 541 6.27 6.26 16.81
N ALA A 542 7.21 6.36 15.85
CA ALA A 542 7.21 5.52 14.66
C ALA A 542 8.63 5.27 14.08
N ARG A 543 8.82 4.16 13.35
CA ARG A 543 10.11 3.67 12.82
C ARG A 543 10.00 3.23 11.35
N ARG A 544 11.16 2.92 10.72
CA ARG A 544 11.37 2.54 9.31
C ARG A 544 10.33 3.13 8.33
N THR A 545 9.33 2.36 7.91
CA THR A 545 8.35 2.73 6.86
C THR A 545 7.20 3.59 7.37
N LEU A 546 6.96 3.66 8.68
CA LEU A 546 6.06 4.62 9.33
C LEU A 546 6.79 5.87 9.85
N ALA A 547 8.03 6.13 9.43
CA ALA A 547 8.74 7.37 9.70
C ALA A 547 8.15 8.55 8.89
N LEU A 548 6.88 8.89 9.13
CA LEU A 548 6.09 9.72 8.23
C LEU A 548 6.42 11.21 8.32
N ILE A 549 6.77 11.72 9.51
CA ILE A 549 7.16 13.12 9.74
C ILE A 549 8.62 13.23 10.22
N ALA A 550 9.19 14.43 10.05
CA ALA A 550 10.60 14.75 10.35
C ALA A 550 10.76 15.95 11.31
N HIS A 551 9.85 16.91 11.28
CA HIS A 551 9.72 18.00 12.23
C HIS A 551 8.23 18.25 12.50
N ILE A 552 7.91 18.96 13.58
CA ILE A 552 6.57 19.51 13.83
C ILE A 552 6.73 20.94 14.33
N ASP A 553 6.13 21.89 13.66
CA ASP A 553 5.90 23.24 14.17
C ASP A 553 4.71 23.20 15.13
N VAL A 554 4.91 23.70 16.35
CA VAL A 554 3.90 23.69 17.41
C VAL A 554 3.63 25.09 17.90
N VAL A 555 2.36 25.44 18.02
CA VAL A 555 1.90 26.66 18.72
C VAL A 555 1.02 26.22 19.88
N ASP A 556 1.56 26.28 21.11
CA ASP A 556 0.82 25.92 22.31
C ASP A 556 -0.32 26.92 22.54
N GLY A 557 -1.54 26.42 22.76
CA GLY A 557 -2.74 27.26 22.81
C GLY A 557 -3.19 27.87 21.46
N GLY A 558 -2.55 27.48 20.35
CA GLY A 558 -2.95 27.86 18.99
C GLY A 558 -4.10 27.02 18.43
N GLY A 559 -4.37 27.22 17.14
CA GLY A 559 -5.34 26.43 16.36
C GLY A 559 -6.80 26.80 16.59
N LYS A 560 -7.70 26.14 15.84
CA LYS A 560 -9.15 26.43 15.77
C LYS A 560 -9.88 26.34 17.12
N TYR A 561 -9.33 25.62 18.10
CA TYR A 561 -9.92 25.41 19.43
C TYR A 561 -9.08 25.99 20.59
N GLN A 562 -7.97 26.67 20.30
CA GLN A 562 -7.07 27.29 21.28
C GLN A 562 -6.48 26.32 22.33
N ALA A 563 -6.46 25.01 22.06
CA ALA A 563 -5.84 23.99 22.91
C ALA A 563 -4.47 23.52 22.40
N GLY A 564 -4.04 23.98 21.21
CA GLY A 564 -2.77 23.60 20.58
C GLY A 564 -2.92 23.42 19.07
N TYR A 565 -1.83 23.65 18.35
CA TYR A 565 -1.74 23.49 16.91
C TYR A 565 -0.43 22.80 16.53
N LEU A 566 -0.53 21.83 15.61
CA LEU A 566 0.59 21.08 15.04
C LEU A 566 0.61 21.32 13.53
N HIS A 567 1.79 21.56 12.96
CA HIS A 567 2.03 21.69 11.52
C HIS A 567 3.29 20.91 11.12
N SER A 568 3.32 20.34 9.91
CA SER A 568 4.50 19.63 9.39
C SER A 568 4.53 19.67 7.86
N LEU A 569 5.66 20.12 7.29
CA LEU A 569 5.90 20.13 5.85
C LEU A 569 6.95 19.08 5.44
N ARG A 570 6.53 18.05 4.70
CA ARG A 570 7.41 16.99 4.20
C ARG A 570 7.56 17.06 2.68
N ALA A 571 8.79 16.89 2.18
CA ALA A 571 9.02 16.59 0.77
C ALA A 571 8.61 15.15 0.42
N ILE A 572 7.96 14.96 -0.72
CA ILE A 572 7.67 13.65 -1.30
C ILE A 572 8.95 13.14 -1.97
N ASP A 573 9.43 11.94 -1.61
CA ASP A 573 10.46 11.26 -2.38
C ASP A 573 9.77 10.38 -3.45
N PRO A 574 10.05 10.53 -4.75
CA PRO A 574 9.47 9.67 -5.78
C PRO A 574 9.82 8.17 -5.63
N SER A 575 10.79 7.83 -4.78
CA SER A 575 11.16 6.47 -4.37
C SER A 575 10.62 6.05 -3.00
N ASP A 576 9.70 6.82 -2.41
CA ASP A 576 8.98 6.43 -1.19
C ASP A 576 8.28 5.08 -1.38
N TRP A 577 8.56 4.16 -0.45
CA TRP A 577 8.20 2.74 -0.52
C TRP A 577 6.71 2.46 -0.82
N CYS A 578 5.81 3.37 -0.44
CA CYS A 578 4.38 3.21 -0.64
C CYS A 578 3.97 3.30 -2.13
N PHE A 579 4.72 4.01 -2.98
CA PHE A 579 4.43 4.10 -4.42
C PHE A 579 4.68 2.76 -5.15
N ASP A 580 5.69 2.01 -4.70
CA ASP A 580 6.02 0.64 -5.16
C ASP A 580 5.01 -0.43 -4.67
N ARG A 581 4.02 -0.04 -3.85
CA ARG A 581 3.12 -0.96 -3.15
C ARG A 581 1.64 -0.68 -3.31
N HIS A 582 1.21 0.57 -3.26
CA HIS A 582 -0.20 0.92 -3.08
C HIS A 582 -1.08 0.59 -4.28
N PHE A 583 -0.74 0.99 -5.51
CA PHE A 583 -1.40 0.48 -6.72
C PHE A 583 -0.40 0.30 -7.86
N HIS A 584 -0.30 -0.93 -8.39
CA HIS A 584 0.60 -1.21 -9.50
C HIS A 584 0.16 -0.46 -10.77
N LEU A 585 1.08 0.33 -11.35
CA LEU A 585 0.89 1.25 -12.48
C LEU A 585 0.04 2.51 -12.19
N ASP A 586 -0.40 2.74 -10.95
CA ASP A 586 -1.17 3.92 -10.52
C ASP A 586 -0.62 4.52 -9.21
N PRO A 587 0.67 4.94 -9.18
CA PRO A 587 1.38 5.28 -7.95
C PRO A 587 0.81 6.54 -7.28
N VAL A 588 0.31 6.37 -6.07
CA VAL A 588 -0.30 7.41 -5.22
C VAL A 588 -0.07 7.04 -3.74
N ILE A 589 0.09 8.01 -2.85
CA ILE A 589 0.20 7.73 -1.40
C ILE A 589 -1.16 7.20 -0.87
N PRO A 590 -1.19 6.13 -0.05
CA PRO A 590 -2.41 5.72 0.66
C PRO A 590 -2.97 6.83 1.55
N GLY A 591 -4.28 7.10 1.45
CA GLY A 591 -4.94 8.09 2.31
C GLY A 591 -4.86 7.73 3.80
N SER A 592 -4.85 6.44 4.11
CA SER A 592 -4.60 5.86 5.43
C SER A 592 -3.25 6.26 6.03
N LEU A 593 -2.18 6.37 5.23
CA LEU A 593 -0.89 6.93 5.69
C LEU A 593 -0.96 8.45 5.90
N GLY A 594 -1.87 9.15 5.23
CA GLY A 594 -2.22 10.53 5.56
C GLY A 594 -2.79 10.65 6.98
N VAL A 595 -3.72 9.75 7.35
CA VAL A 595 -4.26 9.66 8.72
C VAL A 595 -3.16 9.31 9.73
N GLU A 596 -2.33 8.30 9.43
CA GLU A 596 -1.23 7.87 10.32
C GLU A 596 -0.18 8.99 10.51
N SER A 597 0.04 9.87 9.52
CA SER A 597 0.96 11.00 9.67
C SER A 597 0.46 12.04 10.70
N VAL A 598 -0.86 12.24 10.79
CA VAL A 598 -1.48 13.09 11.81
C VAL A 598 -1.47 12.41 13.18
N ILE A 599 -1.72 11.09 13.24
CA ILE A 599 -1.55 10.30 14.47
C ILE A 599 -0.10 10.41 14.97
N HIS A 600 0.88 10.22 14.09
CA HIS A 600 2.30 10.31 14.44
C HIS A 600 2.65 11.72 14.98
N ALA A 601 2.10 12.78 14.40
CA ALA A 601 2.29 14.15 14.91
C ALA A 601 1.70 14.33 16.33
N VAL A 602 0.49 13.83 16.58
CA VAL A 602 -0.15 13.89 17.91
C VAL A 602 0.59 13.04 18.94
N GLN A 603 1.12 11.87 18.55
CA GLN A 603 1.95 11.03 19.43
C GLN A 603 3.27 11.72 19.81
N GLU A 604 3.99 12.32 18.85
CA GLU A 604 5.24 13.04 19.13
C GLU A 604 5.01 14.30 19.99
N TRP A 605 3.86 14.98 19.84
CA TRP A 605 3.41 16.07 20.72
C TRP A 605 3.05 15.58 22.13
N LEU A 606 2.40 14.42 22.26
CA LEU A 606 2.07 13.82 23.55
C LEU A 606 3.32 13.49 24.38
N LEU A 607 4.39 12.97 23.76
CA LEU A 607 5.68 12.78 24.44
C LEU A 607 6.33 14.13 24.79
N ASP A 608 6.35 15.07 23.84
CA ASP A 608 7.01 16.36 23.97
C ASP A 608 6.37 17.29 25.03
N ALA A 609 5.05 17.23 25.19
CA ALA A 609 4.31 17.94 26.23
C ALA A 609 4.36 17.24 27.61
N GLY A 610 5.18 16.18 27.76
CA GLY A 610 5.45 15.52 29.04
C GLY A 610 4.36 14.57 29.55
N PHE A 611 3.34 14.23 28.74
CA PHE A 611 2.26 13.33 29.20
C PHE A 611 2.72 11.90 29.49
N ALA A 612 3.87 11.49 28.95
CA ALA A 612 4.50 10.20 29.27
C ALA A 612 5.23 10.21 30.63
N ASP A 613 5.65 11.38 31.13
CA ASP A 613 6.40 11.51 32.40
C ASP A 613 5.51 11.26 33.64
N GLU A 614 4.18 11.26 33.46
CA GLU A 614 3.19 10.92 34.49
C GLU A 614 2.89 9.40 34.58
N LEU A 615 3.50 8.56 33.72
CA LEU A 615 3.21 7.12 33.55
C LEU A 615 4.45 6.24 33.80
N SER A 616 4.24 4.94 34.08
CA SER A 616 5.31 3.98 34.43
C SER A 616 5.82 3.19 33.23
N ASP A 617 4.91 2.75 32.37
CA ASP A 617 5.12 1.99 31.14
C ASP A 617 4.16 2.54 30.05
N PRO A 618 4.42 3.77 29.55
CA PRO A 618 3.52 4.51 28.67
C PRO A 618 3.36 3.85 27.30
N VAL A 619 2.11 3.61 26.89
CA VAL A 619 1.75 3.00 25.61
C VAL A 619 0.74 3.83 24.84
N PHE A 620 0.89 3.87 23.51
CA PHE A 620 -0.12 4.48 22.64
C PHE A 620 -1.21 3.47 22.25
N ARG A 621 -2.43 3.96 22.12
CA ARG A 621 -3.58 3.21 21.60
C ARG A 621 -4.43 4.09 20.68
N ILE A 622 -5.25 3.45 19.85
CA ILE A 622 -6.41 4.09 19.26
C ILE A 622 -7.58 3.92 20.25
N PRO A 623 -8.20 5.00 20.75
CA PRO A 623 -9.24 4.93 21.79
C PRO A 623 -10.52 4.31 21.26
N ALA A 624 -11.18 3.50 22.09
CA ALA A 624 -12.48 2.92 21.77
C ALA A 624 -13.64 3.93 21.95
N GLY A 625 -14.71 3.75 21.17
CA GLY A 625 -15.96 4.50 21.31
C GLY A 625 -15.95 5.95 20.78
N ILE A 626 -14.85 6.41 20.19
CA ILE A 626 -14.77 7.71 19.50
C ILE A 626 -14.92 7.47 17.99
N PRO A 627 -16.01 7.94 17.35
CA PRO A 627 -16.10 7.93 15.90
C PRO A 627 -15.24 9.05 15.31
N PHE A 628 -14.46 8.74 14.29
CA PHE A 628 -13.79 9.74 13.46
C PHE A 628 -14.32 9.66 12.02
N SER A 629 -14.17 10.75 11.27
CA SER A 629 -14.46 10.78 9.84
C SER A 629 -13.30 11.35 9.03
N TRP A 630 -13.27 11.04 7.74
CA TRP A 630 -12.30 11.60 6.80
C TRP A 630 -12.97 11.94 5.47
N ARG A 631 -12.43 12.93 4.77
CA ARG A 631 -12.86 13.35 3.43
C ARG A 631 -11.65 13.53 2.53
N TYR A 632 -11.69 12.95 1.33
CA TYR A 632 -10.62 13.07 0.34
C TYR A 632 -11.17 13.66 -0.98
N ARG A 633 -10.57 14.76 -1.46
CA ARG A 633 -10.91 15.41 -2.74
C ARG A 633 -9.69 15.67 -3.63
N GLY A 634 -8.64 14.87 -3.44
CA GLY A 634 -7.47 14.87 -4.28
C GLY A 634 -6.53 13.72 -3.95
N GLN A 635 -5.34 13.73 -4.53
CA GLN A 635 -4.35 12.67 -4.42
C GLN A 635 -2.93 13.23 -4.34
N PHE A 636 -2.05 12.50 -3.65
CA PHE A 636 -0.60 12.74 -3.61
C PHE A 636 0.13 11.81 -4.58
N LEU A 637 0.64 12.38 -5.67
CA LEU A 637 1.47 11.71 -6.68
C LEU A 637 2.97 11.89 -6.37
N PRO A 638 3.85 11.03 -6.91
CA PRO A 638 5.31 11.20 -6.84
C PRO A 638 5.82 12.57 -7.32
N THR A 639 5.03 13.29 -8.13
CA THR A 639 5.36 14.59 -8.72
C THR A 639 4.81 15.79 -7.95
N ASP A 640 3.96 15.61 -6.93
CA ASP A 640 3.30 16.72 -6.21
C ASP A 640 4.26 17.46 -5.25
N GLY A 641 5.48 16.97 -5.04
CA GLY A 641 6.58 17.69 -4.39
C GLY A 641 6.55 17.72 -2.87
N THR A 642 5.41 18.07 -2.24
CA THR A 642 5.27 18.08 -0.78
C THR A 642 3.92 17.53 -0.29
N VAL A 643 3.96 16.97 0.92
CA VAL A 643 2.81 16.76 1.81
C VAL A 643 2.92 17.78 2.93
N GLU A 644 1.90 18.59 3.09
CA GLU A 644 1.76 19.57 4.17
C GLU A 644 0.56 19.16 5.02
N LEU A 645 0.71 19.16 6.34
CA LEU A 645 -0.34 18.74 7.27
C LEU A 645 -0.52 19.75 8.40
N GLU A 646 -1.77 19.92 8.83
CA GLU A 646 -2.13 20.64 10.06
C GLU A 646 -3.01 19.74 10.95
N ALA A 647 -2.90 19.91 12.27
CA ALA A 647 -3.81 19.35 13.26
C ALA A 647 -4.11 20.36 14.37
N HIS A 648 -5.40 20.59 14.64
CA HIS A 648 -5.86 21.40 15.76
C HIS A 648 -6.19 20.47 16.92
N ILE A 649 -5.53 20.67 18.05
CA ILE A 649 -5.93 20.01 19.30
C ILE A 649 -7.32 20.53 19.65
N LYS A 650 -8.30 19.62 19.70
CA LYS A 650 -9.73 19.91 19.88
C LYS A 650 -10.20 19.63 21.30
N GLU A 651 -9.72 18.52 21.86
CA GLU A 651 -9.97 18.15 23.26
C GLU A 651 -8.79 17.35 23.83
N VAL A 652 -8.49 17.55 25.12
CA VAL A 652 -7.49 16.78 25.87
C VAL A 652 -8.15 16.21 27.13
N ARG A 653 -8.59 14.96 27.06
CA ARG A 653 -9.27 14.25 28.16
C ARG A 653 -8.23 13.57 29.04
N ARG A 654 -8.02 14.08 30.25
CA ARG A 654 -7.14 13.43 31.26
C ARG A 654 -7.95 12.49 32.15
N THR A 655 -7.41 11.30 32.43
CA THR A 655 -7.96 10.30 33.35
C THR A 655 -6.94 9.95 34.44
N ALA A 656 -7.27 9.03 35.34
CA ALA A 656 -6.31 8.50 36.33
C ALA A 656 -5.30 7.49 35.75
N HIS A 657 -5.42 7.11 34.46
CA HIS A 657 -4.65 6.03 33.83
C HIS A 657 -4.07 6.41 32.46
N GLY A 658 -4.19 7.68 32.05
CA GLY A 658 -3.77 8.15 30.73
C GLY A 658 -4.52 9.38 30.24
N VAL A 659 -4.16 9.82 29.04
CA VAL A 659 -4.74 10.96 28.31
C VAL A 659 -5.26 10.52 26.95
N THR A 660 -6.42 11.03 26.55
CA THR A 660 -6.94 10.93 25.18
C THR A 660 -6.96 12.32 24.55
N VAL A 661 -6.36 12.46 23.38
CA VAL A 661 -6.36 13.68 22.59
C VAL A 661 -7.25 13.47 21.38
N ILE A 662 -8.10 14.46 21.08
CA ILE A 662 -8.92 14.50 19.87
C ILE A 662 -8.45 15.69 19.04
N VAL A 663 -8.31 15.49 17.73
CA VAL A 663 -7.91 16.52 16.77
C VAL A 663 -8.82 16.55 15.55
N ASP A 664 -8.99 17.74 14.99
CA ASP A 664 -9.42 17.91 13.61
C ASP A 664 -8.19 18.31 12.77
N GLY A 665 -8.00 17.67 11.63
CA GLY A 665 -6.80 17.83 10.80
C GLY A 665 -7.10 18.08 9.32
N SER A 666 -6.08 18.50 8.57
CA SER A 666 -6.16 18.66 7.11
C SER A 666 -4.80 18.42 6.48
N LEU A 667 -4.79 17.99 5.21
CA LEU A 667 -3.56 17.83 4.44
C LEU A 667 -3.69 18.49 3.06
N TRP A 668 -2.60 19.12 2.63
CA TRP A 668 -2.43 19.82 1.37
C TRP A 668 -1.32 19.18 0.54
N LYS A 669 -1.48 19.29 -0.77
CA LYS A 669 -0.35 19.40 -1.70
C LYS A 669 -0.22 20.87 -2.14
N PRO A 670 0.88 21.30 -2.79
CA PRO A 670 1.13 22.72 -3.07
C PRO A 670 -0.07 23.48 -3.64
N GLY A 671 -0.61 24.41 -2.82
CA GLY A 671 -1.75 25.26 -3.17
C GLY A 671 -3.14 24.62 -3.15
N LEU A 672 -3.29 23.36 -2.69
CA LEU A 672 -4.57 22.65 -2.69
C LEU A 672 -4.75 21.74 -1.47
N ARG A 673 -5.71 22.08 -0.60
CA ARG A 673 -6.19 21.22 0.49
C ARG A 673 -6.97 20.04 -0.09
N ILE A 674 -6.57 18.82 0.22
CA ILE A 674 -7.14 17.61 -0.39
C ILE A 674 -7.70 16.61 0.62
N TYR A 675 -7.16 16.55 1.85
CA TYR A 675 -7.67 15.70 2.93
C TYR A 675 -8.17 16.56 4.10
N GLU A 676 -9.20 16.08 4.77
CA GLU A 676 -9.71 16.60 6.05
C GLU A 676 -10.10 15.42 6.94
N LEU A 677 -9.76 15.51 8.23
CA LEU A 677 -9.98 14.49 9.25
C LEU A 677 -10.72 15.15 10.42
N ILE A 678 -11.80 14.56 10.91
CA ILE A 678 -12.63 15.11 11.99
C ILE A 678 -12.75 14.08 13.13
N ASP A 679 -12.56 14.55 14.36
CA ASP A 679 -12.59 13.76 15.61
C ASP A 679 -11.61 12.58 15.63
N LEU A 680 -10.48 12.72 14.93
CA LEU A 680 -9.38 11.76 14.97
C LEU A 680 -8.75 11.75 16.36
N ALA A 681 -8.67 10.58 16.99
CA ALA A 681 -8.28 10.46 18.38
C ALA A 681 -7.08 9.54 18.61
N VAL A 682 -6.23 9.92 19.57
CA VAL A 682 -5.04 9.19 20.02
C VAL A 682 -5.05 9.10 21.54
N GLU A 683 -4.73 7.93 22.06
CA GLU A 683 -4.64 7.67 23.50
C GLU A 683 -3.19 7.37 23.89
N LEU A 684 -2.76 7.90 25.03
CA LEU A 684 -1.51 7.55 25.72
C LEU A 684 -1.87 7.15 27.15
N SER A 685 -1.70 5.88 27.48
CA SER A 685 -2.13 5.28 28.76
C SER A 685 -1.05 4.41 29.39
N GLU A 686 -1.23 4.08 30.66
CA GLU A 686 -0.43 3.06 31.35
C GLU A 686 -0.70 1.68 30.72
N ARG A 687 0.32 0.84 30.56
CA ARG A 687 0.10 -0.56 30.18
C ARG A 687 -0.69 -1.28 31.30
N GLU A 688 -1.88 -1.79 30.98
CA GLU A 688 -2.57 -2.71 31.88
C GLU A 688 -1.82 -4.06 31.90
N ASP A 689 -1.47 -4.55 33.10
CA ASP A 689 -1.03 -5.93 33.30
C ASP A 689 -2.08 -6.89 32.72
N GLY A 690 -1.67 -7.70 31.74
CA GLY A 690 -2.56 -8.34 30.77
C GLY A 690 -3.73 -9.14 31.36
N ARG A 691 -4.91 -8.94 30.76
CA ARG A 691 -6.17 -9.64 31.06
C ARG A 691 -6.60 -10.56 29.91
#